data_AF-A4FCR1-F1
#
_entry.id   AF-A4FCR1-F1
#
_cell.length_a   1.000
_cell.length_b   1.000
_cell.length_c   1.000
_cell.angle_alpha   90.00
_cell.angle_beta   90.00
_cell.angle_gamma   90.00
#
_symmetry.space_group_name_H-M   'P 1'
#
loop_
_entity.id
_entity.type
_entity.pdbx_description
1 polymer ?
#
loop_
_entity_poly.entity_id
_entity_poly.type
_entity_poly.pdbx_seq_one_letter_code
_entity_poly.pdbx_strand_id
1 'polypeptide(L)'
;MPRPERPLDADNGPVAEFAAELRLLREKAGSPPYRELARRAHYSVTTLSEAAGGKRLPTLAVTLAYVSACGGNRDDWEQRWQEATAQLAAREAPTGSTNGGESDLECPYVGLAAFGPEDADRFFGRESLTYDLVSRVSRRRFLAVFGASGAGKSSLLRAGLLPRIRSRGEMAVLFTPGPHPLEECAAQLAGLTGGSAHRLHREIRDDARGLHLAALQAVAGAPPDGDLVVVVDQFEEIFTLCQDREERTAFLTALLTAARADNSRTRIVLGVRADFFARCAEHPELVEALRDAQLLVGPMSTEELRRAITQPAARVGHAVEGALLAQITAEATGQPGILPLVSHTMRETWRRRHGNTLTLVGYQAAGGIRDALARTAEELYTGLTEQQQARAAQIFVRLVALGEGTEDTKRRIARHELDTDDPDTDVVLDSLARTRLLTLDDGTVEITHEALIRCWPRLRRWLDEDRAGLRTHRELTEATAAWEALNHDPSALYRGTRLAVVREWANRGRTALTPRESAFLAASVRDEERAHRSVRRRNRQLYWLSVGLTVLLLLVSGIATGGELQRRNTTARMLAAEAEAVAATDTGTAIRRSLEAYHAYDTPETRSTVLSLAGHPNNHGELRQSGTSALAFSPDGAVLATGGQGELALWSHRTRIAELGSPQETAAYSALGFAPDGKRLAAGRENGQIEVWDTTGRVRIAATSGTGARITDVEFTGQILAVARGTTVELWDTALRQRTGELPGGFGTVWELALSPDGRTLALATDNGIVLWDLGTNTRLPELPQPRGPVNEVAFSPDGSRIAAARPDLSLSMWELTGSRRTTGFPGVTVPVSGLAFAPDGRTLLSASFDNTVTLWDGDRPGQRRTLLATEPGGLTDIAASRDGSIAAMSRDAILRWEMARLPLAAPESSAPITYTPDGSALVGAADGTLVEWRGNGAAGGVPLGRAVNAVFSRDRTKLALNSGNTVSVWDVVRRTKEAEWAVPEAHAIALSADGAQLAVADTEGTRIWNVAQRRPVTSLKGYPGRPSALDLSPDGRRLAAGGEGDVLMVWDVASGQRVAEEADTWGLPTFAPDGKHLAVFGYSGATLWDPENSSRGISGFTRLGRGMLADSSPATTAFSPDGRFLAAAGENNTVVLFDVVNGGPWATLTGHTGPVHSLAWNHDGSRLATAGGDGTIIEWSTAPDQAISQLCQMLAEDFPNHDQPRVTTCTR
;
A
#
# COMPACT_ATOMS: atom_id res chain seq x y z
N MET A 1 1.35 65.63 -28.62
CA MET A 1 1.53 65.83 -27.17
C MET A 1 0.58 64.91 -26.42
N PRO A 2 1.02 64.20 -25.37
CA PRO A 2 0.12 63.42 -24.54
C PRO A 2 -0.84 64.37 -23.82
N ARG A 3 -2.11 63.98 -23.70
CA ARG A 3 -3.12 64.74 -22.95
C ARG A 3 -2.69 64.74 -21.47
N PRO A 4 -2.53 65.88 -20.80
CA PRO A 4 -2.11 65.91 -19.41
C PRO A 4 -3.14 65.21 -18.52
N GLU A 5 -2.66 64.37 -17.61
CA GLU A 5 -3.49 63.69 -16.62
C GLU A 5 -4.08 64.71 -15.65
N ARG A 6 -5.35 64.51 -15.26
CA ARG A 6 -5.98 65.39 -14.27
C ARG A 6 -5.27 65.25 -12.92
N PRO A 7 -5.04 66.36 -12.18
CA PRO A 7 -4.42 66.30 -10.86
C PRO A 7 -5.25 65.41 -9.92
N LEU A 8 -4.56 64.59 -9.12
CA LEU A 8 -5.14 63.80 -8.04
C LEU A 8 -4.93 64.57 -6.74
N ASP A 9 -6.00 64.86 -6.00
CA ASP A 9 -5.88 65.35 -4.63
C ASP A 9 -5.59 64.15 -3.72
N ALA A 10 -4.34 64.01 -3.27
CA ALA A 10 -3.91 62.91 -2.41
C ALA A 10 -4.66 62.87 -1.06
N ASP A 11 -5.25 64.00 -0.63
CA ASP A 11 -6.04 64.11 0.59
C ASP A 11 -7.42 63.41 0.54
N ASN A 12 -7.83 62.85 -0.62
CA ASN A 12 -9.13 62.20 -0.83
C ASN A 12 -9.20 60.70 -0.44
N GLY A 13 -8.21 60.19 0.30
CA GLY A 13 -8.24 58.85 0.89
C GLY A 13 -7.40 57.78 0.17
N PRO A 14 -7.40 56.54 0.68
CA PRO A 14 -6.39 55.51 0.35
C PRO A 14 -6.34 55.14 -1.14
N VAL A 15 -7.45 55.28 -1.88
CA VAL A 15 -7.49 55.03 -3.34
C VAL A 15 -6.80 56.13 -4.14
N ALA A 16 -6.93 57.39 -3.71
CA ALA A 16 -6.29 58.52 -4.38
C ALA A 16 -4.77 58.51 -4.13
N GLU A 17 -4.36 58.16 -2.91
CA GLU A 17 -2.97 57.96 -2.51
C GLU A 17 -2.32 56.81 -3.30
N PHE A 18 -2.97 55.64 -3.35
CA PHE A 18 -2.49 54.48 -4.12
C PHE A 18 -2.34 54.79 -5.62
N ALA A 19 -3.29 55.53 -6.21
CA ALA A 19 -3.20 55.95 -7.60
C ALA A 19 -2.09 56.99 -7.85
N ALA A 20 -1.81 57.87 -6.88
CA ALA A 20 -0.69 58.81 -6.96
C ALA A 20 0.66 58.07 -6.92
N GLU A 21 0.79 57.03 -6.07
CA GLU A 21 1.97 56.18 -6.05
C GLU A 21 2.20 55.44 -7.38
N LEU A 22 1.14 54.93 -8.03
CA LEU A 22 1.25 54.28 -9.34
C LEU A 22 1.70 55.26 -10.44
N ARG A 23 1.31 56.54 -10.35
CA ARG A 23 1.81 57.59 -11.24
C ARG A 23 3.28 57.90 -10.97
N LEU A 24 3.68 58.01 -9.71
CA LEU A 24 5.08 58.18 -9.31
C LEU A 24 5.97 57.02 -9.78
N LEU A 25 5.48 55.78 -9.72
CA LEU A 25 6.20 54.62 -10.24
C LEU A 25 6.40 54.73 -11.76
N ARG A 26 5.37 55.15 -12.49
CA ARG A 26 5.47 55.39 -13.93
C ARG A 26 6.40 56.55 -14.27
N GLU A 27 6.42 57.60 -13.47
CA GLU A 27 7.38 58.71 -13.62
C GLU A 27 8.82 58.23 -13.45
N LYS A 28 9.10 57.44 -12.41
CA LYS A 28 10.41 56.81 -12.18
C LYS A 28 10.82 55.88 -13.32
N ALA A 29 9.86 55.25 -14.00
CA ALA A 29 10.09 54.41 -15.17
C ALA A 29 10.27 55.20 -16.49
N GLY A 30 10.39 56.53 -16.44
CA GLY A 30 10.59 57.38 -17.62
C GLY A 30 9.30 57.88 -18.27
N SER A 31 8.18 57.85 -17.54
CA SER A 31 6.85 58.30 -18.00
C SER A 31 6.38 57.71 -19.34
N PRO A 32 6.47 56.38 -19.56
CA PRO A 32 6.03 55.77 -20.81
C PRO A 32 4.56 56.12 -21.08
N PRO A 33 4.19 56.44 -22.33
CA PRO A 33 2.79 56.69 -22.68
C PRO A 33 1.95 55.44 -22.44
N TYR A 34 0.69 55.58 -22.00
CA TYR A 34 -0.17 54.42 -21.69
C TYR A 34 -0.33 53.41 -22.84
N ARG A 35 -0.15 53.82 -24.10
CA ARG A 35 -0.13 52.92 -25.27
C ARG A 35 1.11 52.00 -25.29
N GLU A 36 2.22 52.47 -24.76
CA GLU A 36 3.43 51.66 -24.58
C GLU A 36 3.30 50.79 -23.33
N LEU A 37 2.79 51.35 -22.23
CA LEU A 37 2.51 50.60 -21.00
C LEU A 37 1.53 49.44 -21.26
N ALA A 38 0.50 49.67 -22.08
CA ALA A 38 -0.45 48.66 -22.52
C ALA A 38 0.20 47.49 -23.29
N ARG A 39 1.20 47.79 -24.13
CA ARG A 39 1.96 46.74 -24.83
C ARG A 39 2.82 45.91 -23.89
N ARG A 40 3.41 46.54 -22.87
CA ARG A 40 4.27 45.86 -21.89
C ARG A 40 3.48 45.06 -20.85
N ALA A 41 2.34 45.59 -20.41
CA ALA A 41 1.48 44.98 -19.40
C ALA A 41 0.44 44.00 -19.96
N HIS A 42 0.24 43.97 -21.29
CA HIS A 42 -0.82 43.23 -21.96
C HIS A 42 -2.25 43.60 -21.50
N TYR A 43 -2.47 44.84 -21.06
CA TYR A 43 -3.79 45.40 -20.70
C TYR A 43 -4.18 46.57 -21.59
N SER A 44 -5.48 46.87 -21.66
CA SER A 44 -5.96 48.00 -22.47
C SER A 44 -5.47 49.35 -21.93
N VAL A 45 -5.30 50.32 -22.83
CA VAL A 45 -4.89 51.70 -22.48
C VAL A 45 -5.86 52.34 -21.49
N THR A 46 -7.16 52.07 -21.64
CA THR A 46 -8.22 52.57 -20.75
C THR A 46 -8.11 51.96 -19.35
N THR A 47 -7.88 50.64 -19.24
CA THR A 47 -7.72 49.95 -17.95
C THR A 47 -6.53 50.49 -17.15
N LEU A 48 -5.37 50.70 -17.80
CA LEU A 48 -4.18 51.22 -17.13
C LEU A 48 -4.31 52.71 -16.77
N SER A 49 -4.98 53.49 -17.62
CA SER A 49 -5.29 54.89 -17.32
C SER A 49 -6.30 55.04 -16.19
N GLU A 50 -7.26 54.11 -16.04
CA GLU A 50 -8.22 54.08 -14.95
C GLU A 50 -7.59 53.60 -13.63
N ALA A 51 -6.67 52.63 -13.69
CA ALA A 51 -5.91 52.16 -12.53
C ALA A 51 -5.11 53.30 -11.86
N ALA A 52 -4.52 54.18 -12.67
CA ALA A 52 -3.86 55.40 -12.21
C ALA A 52 -4.81 56.60 -12.07
N GLY A 53 -6.12 56.38 -12.18
CA GLY A 53 -7.15 57.43 -12.21
C GLY A 53 -7.69 57.87 -10.85
N GLY A 54 -7.38 57.12 -9.78
CA GLY A 54 -7.74 57.48 -8.39
C GLY A 54 -9.23 57.46 -8.06
N LYS A 55 -10.08 56.90 -8.92
CA LYS A 55 -11.54 56.81 -8.69
C LYS A 55 -11.98 55.52 -7.99
N ARG A 56 -11.27 54.42 -8.23
CA ARG A 56 -11.53 53.08 -7.67
C ARG A 56 -10.19 52.35 -7.55
N LEU A 57 -10.07 51.45 -6.57
CA LEU A 57 -8.89 50.62 -6.43
C LEU A 57 -8.83 49.62 -7.61
N PRO A 58 -7.75 49.57 -8.40
CA PRO A 58 -7.58 48.58 -9.45
C PRO A 58 -7.48 47.17 -8.87
N THR A 59 -7.78 46.13 -9.66
CA THR A 59 -7.57 44.74 -9.21
C THR A 59 -6.09 44.45 -9.01
N LEU A 60 -5.76 43.47 -8.15
CA LEU A 60 -4.38 43.07 -7.91
C LEU A 60 -3.66 42.67 -9.20
N ALA A 61 -4.32 41.95 -10.10
CA ALA A 61 -3.77 41.56 -11.40
C ALA A 61 -3.40 42.76 -12.29
N VAL A 62 -4.26 43.78 -12.35
CA VAL A 62 -3.98 45.01 -13.12
C VAL A 62 -2.84 45.81 -12.47
N THR A 63 -2.81 45.86 -11.13
CA THR A 63 -1.76 46.52 -10.35
C THR A 63 -0.40 45.88 -10.60
N LEU A 64 -0.28 44.57 -10.45
CA LEU A 64 0.98 43.85 -10.63
C LEU A 64 1.49 43.93 -12.07
N ALA A 65 0.58 43.93 -13.06
CA ALA A 65 0.96 44.11 -14.46
C ALA A 65 1.43 45.54 -14.76
N TYR A 66 0.78 46.56 -14.19
CA TYR A 66 1.21 47.96 -14.28
C TYR A 66 2.60 48.14 -13.66
N VAL A 67 2.81 47.60 -12.46
CA VAL A 67 4.08 47.65 -11.72
C VAL A 67 5.18 46.94 -12.47
N SER A 68 4.91 45.74 -12.99
CA SER A 68 5.87 44.97 -13.80
C SER A 68 6.27 45.72 -15.07
N ALA A 69 5.31 46.36 -15.75
CA ALA A 69 5.58 47.15 -16.97
C ALA A 69 6.39 48.43 -16.70
N CYS A 70 6.36 48.93 -15.46
CA CYS A 70 7.16 50.04 -14.97
C CYS A 70 8.47 49.60 -14.27
N GLY A 71 8.75 48.30 -14.18
CA GLY A 71 9.96 47.77 -13.53
C GLY A 71 9.96 47.88 -11.99
N GLY A 72 8.80 47.95 -11.35
CA GLY A 72 8.68 47.91 -9.89
C GLY A 72 8.67 46.48 -9.33
N ASN A 73 8.97 46.35 -8.04
CA ASN A 73 8.91 45.06 -7.32
C ASN A 73 7.45 44.63 -7.11
N ARG A 74 7.11 43.39 -7.48
CA ARG A 74 5.74 42.88 -7.40
C ARG A 74 5.29 42.64 -5.96
N ASP A 75 6.17 42.12 -5.12
CA ASP A 75 5.82 41.71 -3.76
C ASP A 75 5.52 42.93 -2.87
N ASP A 76 6.33 43.99 -3.00
CA ASP A 76 6.12 45.26 -2.30
C ASP A 76 4.76 45.90 -2.67
N TRP A 77 4.37 45.79 -3.94
CA TRP A 77 3.14 46.37 -4.46
C TRP A 77 1.91 45.51 -4.18
N GLU A 78 2.08 44.20 -4.02
CA GLU A 78 1.05 43.32 -3.49
C GLU A 78 0.72 43.67 -2.04
N GLN A 79 1.75 43.86 -1.21
CA GLN A 79 1.56 44.27 0.18
C GLN A 79 0.87 45.65 0.29
N ARG A 80 1.31 46.64 -0.50
CA ARG A 80 0.65 47.97 -0.53
C ARG A 80 -0.80 47.90 -1.00
N TRP A 81 -1.10 47.01 -1.95
CA TRP A 81 -2.48 46.80 -2.40
C TRP A 81 -3.35 46.18 -1.30
N GLN A 82 -2.80 45.23 -0.54
CA GLN A 82 -3.46 44.65 0.63
C GLN A 82 -3.68 45.68 1.74
N GLU A 83 -2.70 46.55 2.02
CA GLU A 83 -2.81 47.64 3.00
C GLU A 83 -3.86 48.68 2.59
N ALA A 84 -3.88 49.12 1.32
CA ALA A 84 -4.90 50.03 0.81
C ALA A 84 -6.31 49.43 0.88
N THR A 85 -6.44 48.11 0.64
CA THR A 85 -7.70 47.37 0.78
C THR A 85 -8.13 47.26 2.24
N ALA A 86 -7.21 47.00 3.16
CA ALA A 86 -7.48 46.94 4.59
C ALA A 86 -7.88 48.31 5.16
N GLN A 87 -7.27 49.41 4.70
CA GLN A 87 -7.64 50.77 5.10
C GLN A 87 -9.02 51.19 4.57
N LEU A 88 -9.39 50.73 3.37
CA LEU A 88 -10.76 50.89 2.86
C LEU A 88 -11.77 50.13 3.71
N ALA A 89 -11.47 48.88 4.06
CA ALA A 89 -12.31 48.08 4.94
C ALA A 89 -12.43 48.67 6.36
N ALA A 90 -11.35 49.26 6.89
CA ALA A 90 -11.34 49.88 8.22
C ALA A 90 -12.09 51.22 8.29
N ARG A 91 -12.13 51.99 7.20
CA ARG A 91 -12.94 53.22 7.10
C ARG A 91 -14.43 52.96 6.90
N GLU A 92 -14.80 51.77 6.42
CA GLU A 92 -16.19 51.35 6.19
C GLU A 92 -16.72 50.40 7.28
N ALA A 93 -15.94 50.16 8.34
CA ALA A 93 -16.43 49.48 9.54
C ALA A 93 -17.50 50.34 10.24
N PRO A 94 -18.71 49.82 10.53
CA PRO A 94 -19.72 50.61 11.20
C PRO A 94 -19.27 50.96 12.62
N THR A 95 -19.13 52.25 12.88
CA THR A 95 -19.17 52.77 14.25
C THR A 95 -20.54 52.40 14.83
N GLY A 96 -20.53 51.73 15.98
CA GLY A 96 -21.74 51.33 16.66
C GLY A 96 -22.66 52.53 16.90
N SER A 97 -23.79 52.56 16.20
CA SER A 97 -24.98 53.26 16.64
C SER A 97 -26.19 52.38 16.35
N THR A 98 -26.90 52.08 17.43
CA THR A 98 -28.19 51.41 17.47
C THR A 98 -29.23 52.16 16.65
N ASN A 99 -29.57 51.62 15.48
CA ASN A 99 -30.85 51.75 14.78
C ASN A 99 -31.02 50.38 14.09
N GLY A 100 -31.84 49.43 14.54
CA GLY A 100 -33.25 49.58 14.86
C GLY A 100 -34.09 49.41 13.58
N GLY A 101 -34.13 48.19 13.00
CA GLY A 101 -35.15 47.83 12.00
C GLY A 101 -34.71 47.10 10.72
N GLU A 102 -33.94 46.02 10.78
CA GLU A 102 -33.86 45.03 9.68
C GLU A 102 -33.35 43.67 10.22
N SER A 103 -34.11 43.07 11.13
CA SER A 103 -33.96 41.67 11.54
C SER A 103 -34.98 40.81 10.80
N ASP A 104 -34.53 39.63 10.34
CA ASP A 104 -35.30 38.44 9.94
C ASP A 104 -35.64 38.21 8.46
N LEU A 105 -34.72 38.50 7.53
CA LEU A 105 -34.70 37.78 6.24
C LEU A 105 -33.90 36.49 6.40
N GLU A 106 -34.60 35.35 6.50
CA GLU A 106 -34.01 34.03 6.62
C GLU A 106 -33.16 33.70 5.38
N CYS A 107 -31.92 33.23 5.58
CA CYS A 107 -31.00 32.92 4.49
C CYS A 107 -31.55 31.78 3.62
N PRO A 108 -31.66 31.95 2.29
CA PRO A 108 -32.29 30.97 1.41
C PRO A 108 -31.42 29.72 1.15
N TYR A 109 -30.18 29.70 1.64
CA TYR A 109 -29.26 28.56 1.53
C TYR A 109 -29.09 27.87 2.89
N VAL A 110 -29.21 26.54 2.91
CA VAL A 110 -29.24 25.71 4.13
C VAL A 110 -27.84 25.42 4.70
N GLY A 111 -26.79 25.65 3.90
CA GLY A 111 -25.41 25.36 4.25
C GLY A 111 -25.01 23.90 3.96
N LEU A 112 -24.18 23.32 4.83
CA LEU A 112 -23.64 21.96 4.69
C LEU A 112 -24.66 20.84 4.96
N ALA A 113 -25.80 21.17 5.56
CA ALA A 113 -26.86 20.21 5.84
C ALA A 113 -27.53 19.73 4.55
N ALA A 114 -28.02 18.50 4.55
CA ALA A 114 -28.95 18.05 3.52
C ALA A 114 -30.26 18.85 3.61
N PHE A 115 -30.90 19.10 2.47
CA PHE A 115 -32.20 19.78 2.46
C PHE A 115 -33.25 18.86 3.10
N GLY A 116 -33.94 19.37 4.11
CA GLY A 116 -35.02 18.68 4.82
C GLY A 116 -36.36 18.74 4.06
N PRO A 117 -37.38 18.00 4.51
CA PRO A 117 -38.73 18.08 3.94
C PRO A 117 -39.33 19.50 3.98
N GLU A 118 -38.95 20.30 4.97
CA GLU A 118 -39.31 21.71 5.16
C GLU A 118 -38.62 22.63 4.14
N ASP A 119 -37.46 22.25 3.61
CA ASP A 119 -36.70 23.04 2.63
C ASP A 119 -37.11 22.75 1.18
N ALA A 120 -38.22 22.03 0.97
CA ALA A 120 -38.68 21.63 -0.37
C ALA A 120 -38.87 22.81 -1.33
N ASP A 121 -39.17 23.98 -0.78
CA ASP A 121 -39.40 25.23 -1.49
C ASP A 121 -38.09 26.03 -1.75
N ARG A 122 -36.97 25.60 -1.16
CA ARG A 122 -35.60 26.11 -1.36
C ARG A 122 -34.73 25.14 -2.17
N PHE A 123 -35.21 23.92 -2.42
CA PHE A 123 -34.50 22.86 -3.14
C PHE A 123 -34.72 22.94 -4.66
N PHE A 124 -33.78 23.57 -5.38
CA PHE A 124 -33.83 23.76 -6.83
C PHE A 124 -32.71 23.02 -7.57
N GLY A 125 -32.89 22.81 -8.88
CA GLY A 125 -31.88 22.23 -9.76
C GLY A 125 -31.86 20.70 -9.78
N ARG A 126 -32.84 20.03 -9.20
CA ARG A 126 -33.00 18.55 -9.24
C ARG A 126 -34.40 18.13 -9.63
N GLU A 127 -35.16 18.99 -10.30
CA GLU A 127 -36.58 18.78 -10.59
C GLU A 127 -36.80 17.56 -11.50
N SER A 128 -35.95 17.39 -12.52
CA SER A 128 -36.03 16.24 -13.46
C SER A 128 -35.77 14.91 -12.75
N LEU A 129 -34.69 14.83 -11.97
CA LEU A 129 -34.38 13.64 -11.17
C LEU A 129 -35.45 13.34 -10.14
N THR A 130 -36.02 14.37 -9.54
CA THR A 130 -37.10 14.18 -8.56
C THR A 130 -38.37 13.66 -9.24
N TYR A 131 -38.69 14.15 -10.44
CA TYR A 131 -39.81 13.64 -11.23
C TYR A 131 -39.61 12.17 -11.61
N ASP A 132 -38.41 11.79 -12.08
CA ASP A 132 -38.09 10.39 -12.41
C ASP A 132 -38.17 9.49 -11.16
N LEU A 133 -37.61 9.92 -10.04
CA LEU A 133 -37.68 9.20 -8.77
C LEU A 133 -39.14 8.94 -8.35
N VAL A 134 -39.97 9.97 -8.31
CA VAL A 134 -41.40 9.85 -7.93
C VAL A 134 -42.15 8.95 -8.91
N SER A 135 -41.88 9.06 -10.22
CA SER A 135 -42.47 8.22 -11.26
C SER A 135 -42.11 6.74 -11.07
N ARG A 136 -40.84 6.43 -10.77
CA ARG A 136 -40.37 5.06 -10.53
C ARG A 136 -40.92 4.47 -9.25
N VAL A 137 -40.95 5.24 -8.16
CA VAL A 137 -41.58 4.82 -6.89
C VAL A 137 -43.06 4.52 -7.10
N SER A 138 -43.77 5.28 -7.94
CA SER A 138 -45.18 5.02 -8.24
C SER A 138 -45.41 3.70 -9.03
N ARG A 139 -44.39 3.16 -9.70
CA ARG A 139 -44.49 1.97 -10.56
C ARG A 139 -43.84 0.72 -9.97
N ARG A 140 -42.97 0.88 -8.97
CA ARG A 140 -42.14 -0.20 -8.42
C ARG A 140 -42.23 -0.22 -6.90
N ARG A 141 -42.27 -1.43 -6.33
CA ARG A 141 -42.29 -1.63 -4.86
C ARG A 141 -40.91 -1.61 -4.22
N PHE A 142 -39.85 -1.68 -5.02
CA PHE A 142 -38.47 -1.61 -4.56
C PHE A 142 -37.69 -0.70 -5.50
N LEU A 143 -36.87 0.19 -4.95
CA LEU A 143 -35.98 1.09 -5.68
C LEU A 143 -34.76 1.44 -4.84
N ALA A 144 -33.58 1.47 -5.44
CA ALA A 144 -32.37 1.99 -4.82
C ALA A 144 -31.84 3.21 -5.60
N VAL A 145 -31.46 4.24 -4.86
CA VAL A 145 -30.90 5.49 -5.35
C VAL A 145 -29.41 5.50 -5.04
N PHE A 146 -28.58 5.34 -6.06
CA PHE A 146 -27.13 5.29 -5.96
C PHE A 146 -26.48 6.61 -6.36
N GLY A 147 -25.35 6.94 -5.75
CA GLY A 147 -24.57 8.13 -6.14
C GLY A 147 -23.42 8.41 -5.18
N ALA A 148 -22.47 9.25 -5.61
CA ALA A 148 -21.33 9.66 -4.79
C ALA A 148 -21.76 10.39 -3.50
N SER A 149 -20.89 10.40 -2.48
CA SER A 149 -21.09 11.20 -1.26
C SER A 149 -21.28 12.69 -1.64
N GLY A 150 -22.24 13.37 -1.02
CA GLY A 150 -22.60 14.77 -1.32
C GLY A 150 -23.33 15.04 -2.65
N ALA A 151 -23.62 14.03 -3.48
CA ALA A 151 -24.28 14.22 -4.79
C ALA A 151 -25.74 14.74 -4.67
N GLY A 152 -26.25 14.86 -3.44
CA GLY A 152 -27.60 15.32 -3.14
C GLY A 152 -28.62 14.19 -2.96
N LYS A 153 -28.18 12.94 -2.70
CA LYS A 153 -29.08 11.78 -2.50
C LYS A 153 -30.07 12.01 -1.35
N SER A 154 -29.56 12.31 -0.16
CA SER A 154 -30.39 12.55 1.02
C SER A 154 -31.31 13.76 0.82
N SER A 155 -30.82 14.84 0.20
CA SER A 155 -31.66 16.00 -0.18
C SER A 155 -32.76 15.61 -1.18
N LEU A 156 -32.45 14.76 -2.16
CA LEU A 156 -33.43 14.26 -3.14
C LEU A 156 -34.50 13.39 -2.47
N LEU A 157 -34.14 12.57 -1.49
CA LEU A 157 -35.08 11.75 -0.72
C LEU A 157 -35.93 12.59 0.24
N ARG A 158 -35.31 13.52 0.98
CA ARG A 158 -35.94 14.31 2.04
C ARG A 158 -36.73 15.51 1.52
N ALA A 159 -36.12 16.39 0.72
CA ALA A 159 -36.75 17.59 0.16
C ALA A 159 -37.43 17.35 -1.19
N GLY A 160 -36.98 16.33 -1.93
CA GLY A 160 -37.51 16.00 -3.26
C GLY A 160 -38.71 15.05 -3.21
N LEU A 161 -38.48 13.83 -2.73
CA LEU A 161 -39.43 12.71 -2.77
C LEU A 161 -40.51 12.84 -1.70
N LEU A 162 -40.12 12.98 -0.42
CA LEU A 162 -41.03 12.92 0.72
C LEU A 162 -42.20 13.93 0.65
N PRO A 163 -41.99 15.22 0.31
CA PRO A 163 -43.07 16.21 0.25
C PRO A 163 -44.06 15.90 -0.88
N ARG A 164 -43.59 15.33 -2.00
CA ARG A 164 -44.42 14.93 -3.15
C ARG A 164 -45.23 13.66 -2.88
N ILE A 165 -44.73 12.75 -2.07
CA ILE A 165 -45.49 11.58 -1.62
C ILE A 165 -46.58 12.02 -0.64
N ARG A 166 -46.22 12.83 0.37
CA ARG A 166 -47.16 13.34 1.37
C ARG A 166 -48.27 14.18 0.75
N SER A 167 -47.98 14.99 -0.28
CA SER A 167 -49.00 15.78 -0.99
C SER A 167 -49.99 14.94 -1.80
N ARG A 168 -49.67 13.68 -2.10
CA ARG A 168 -50.59 12.71 -2.73
C ARG A 168 -51.45 11.94 -1.72
N GLY A 169 -51.26 12.17 -0.43
CA GLY A 169 -51.97 11.46 0.63
C GLY A 169 -51.42 10.07 0.95
N GLU A 170 -50.24 9.72 0.42
CA GLU A 170 -49.53 8.48 0.76
C GLU A 170 -48.76 8.63 2.09
N MET A 171 -48.70 7.55 2.86
CA MET A 171 -47.94 7.53 4.11
C MET A 171 -46.46 7.27 3.83
N ALA A 172 -45.57 7.97 4.53
CA ALA A 172 -44.14 7.78 4.33
C ALA A 172 -43.34 7.90 5.62
N VAL A 173 -42.38 6.99 5.79
CA VAL A 173 -41.42 6.95 6.88
C VAL A 173 -40.02 7.05 6.28
N LEU A 174 -39.17 7.87 6.90
CA LEU A 174 -37.78 8.05 6.52
C LEU A 174 -36.91 7.86 7.75
N PHE A 175 -35.88 7.03 7.63
CA PHE A 175 -34.91 6.83 8.70
C PHE A 175 -33.54 6.44 8.15
N THR A 176 -32.56 6.49 9.04
CA THR A 176 -31.17 6.09 8.78
C THR A 176 -30.83 4.91 9.70
N PRO A 177 -30.32 3.77 9.19
CA PRO A 177 -30.35 2.50 9.92
C PRO A 177 -29.60 2.46 11.25
N GLY A 178 -28.44 3.12 11.39
CA GLY A 178 -27.62 3.04 12.60
C GLY A 178 -27.06 1.64 12.90
N PRO A 179 -26.58 1.42 14.15
CA PRO A 179 -26.02 0.12 14.57
C PRO A 179 -27.08 -0.96 14.82
N HIS A 180 -28.34 -0.58 15.07
CA HIS A 180 -29.48 -1.47 15.32
C HIS A 180 -30.63 -1.19 14.35
N PRO A 181 -30.50 -1.61 13.07
CA PRO A 181 -31.42 -1.23 12.00
C PRO A 181 -32.86 -1.72 12.19
N LEU A 182 -33.07 -2.84 12.89
CA LEU A 182 -34.42 -3.34 13.19
C LEU A 182 -35.13 -2.46 14.22
N GLU A 183 -34.40 -1.99 15.24
CA GLU A 183 -34.94 -1.14 16.30
C GLU A 183 -35.34 0.22 15.75
N GLU A 184 -34.49 0.85 14.93
CA GLU A 184 -34.77 2.14 14.32
C GLU A 184 -35.99 2.07 13.39
N CYS A 185 -36.08 1.02 12.57
CA CYS A 185 -37.23 0.77 11.71
C CYS A 185 -38.53 0.65 12.53
N ALA A 186 -38.50 -0.12 13.62
CA ALA A 186 -39.65 -0.32 14.49
C ALA A 186 -40.07 0.95 15.22
N ALA A 187 -39.12 1.76 15.69
CA ALA A 187 -39.39 3.04 16.35
C ALA A 187 -40.12 4.03 15.42
N GLN A 188 -39.66 4.13 14.17
CA GLN A 188 -40.19 5.08 13.20
C GLN A 188 -41.58 4.66 12.69
N LEU A 189 -41.81 3.35 12.53
CA LEU A 189 -43.14 2.81 12.20
C LEU A 189 -44.11 2.92 13.38
N ALA A 190 -43.65 2.72 14.61
CA ALA A 190 -44.45 2.91 15.81
C ALA A 190 -44.92 4.37 15.94
N GLY A 191 -44.01 5.33 15.70
CA GLY A 191 -44.33 6.76 15.70
C GLY A 191 -45.41 7.14 14.68
N LEU A 192 -45.43 6.47 13.51
CA LEU A 192 -46.45 6.69 12.48
C LEU A 192 -47.82 6.07 12.81
N THR A 193 -47.82 4.92 13.49
CA THR A 193 -49.03 4.11 13.75
C THR A 193 -49.61 4.29 15.15
N GLY A 194 -48.90 4.97 16.06
CA GLY A 194 -49.25 5.07 17.49
C GLY A 194 -49.05 3.76 18.26
N GLY A 195 -48.27 2.81 17.72
CA GLY A 195 -48.02 1.49 18.30
C GLY A 195 -46.82 1.43 19.26
N SER A 196 -46.53 0.23 19.78
CA SER A 196 -45.34 0.00 20.61
C SER A 196 -44.14 -0.40 19.75
N ALA A 197 -43.08 0.41 19.78
CA ALA A 197 -41.81 0.14 19.09
C ALA A 197 -41.20 -1.21 19.52
N HIS A 198 -41.22 -1.52 20.81
CA HIS A 198 -40.69 -2.79 21.33
C HIS A 198 -41.44 -4.02 20.79
N ARG A 199 -42.76 -3.91 20.64
CA ARG A 199 -43.57 -4.99 20.05
C ARG A 199 -43.27 -5.17 18.57
N LEU A 200 -43.24 -4.08 17.80
CA LEU A 200 -42.94 -4.10 16.37
C LEU A 200 -41.52 -4.63 16.10
N HIS A 201 -40.54 -4.23 16.91
CA HIS A 201 -39.17 -4.75 16.82
C HIS A 201 -39.13 -6.27 16.94
N ARG A 202 -39.84 -6.82 17.94
CA ARG A 202 -39.94 -8.28 18.13
C ARG A 202 -40.65 -8.97 16.97
N GLU A 203 -41.77 -8.41 16.50
CA GLU A 203 -42.53 -8.96 15.38
C GLU A 203 -41.73 -8.98 14.07
N ILE A 204 -40.92 -7.95 13.79
CA ILE A 204 -40.06 -7.89 12.59
C ILE A 204 -38.85 -8.83 12.74
N ARG A 205 -38.29 -8.96 13.95
CA ARG A 205 -37.15 -9.85 14.20
C ARG A 205 -37.51 -11.33 14.09
N ASP A 206 -38.65 -11.71 14.65
CA ASP A 206 -39.06 -13.13 14.77
C ASP A 206 -39.76 -13.65 13.51
N ASP A 207 -40.34 -12.78 12.68
CA ASP A 207 -41.00 -13.11 11.42
C ASP A 207 -40.62 -12.13 10.31
N ALA A 208 -40.07 -12.63 9.21
CA ALA A 208 -39.74 -11.84 8.02
C ALA A 208 -40.95 -11.08 7.43
N ARG A 209 -42.18 -11.55 7.69
CA ARG A 209 -43.42 -10.86 7.31
C ARG A 209 -43.85 -9.78 8.31
N GLY A 210 -43.20 -9.64 9.45
CA GLY A 210 -43.55 -8.66 10.49
C GLY A 210 -43.65 -7.24 9.94
N LEU A 211 -42.67 -6.80 9.14
CA LEU A 211 -42.69 -5.48 8.50
C LEU A 211 -43.85 -5.34 7.49
N HIS A 212 -44.13 -6.39 6.72
CA HIS A 212 -45.24 -6.42 5.77
C HIS A 212 -46.60 -6.28 6.49
N LEU A 213 -46.80 -7.02 7.58
CA LEU A 213 -48.02 -6.99 8.38
C LEU A 213 -48.21 -5.64 9.08
N ALA A 214 -47.13 -5.09 9.65
CA ALA A 214 -47.13 -3.75 10.26
C ALA A 214 -47.51 -2.67 9.24
N ALA A 215 -46.98 -2.77 8.01
CA ALA A 215 -47.33 -1.85 6.94
C ALA A 215 -48.81 -1.97 6.54
N LEU A 216 -49.35 -3.18 6.38
CA LEU A 216 -50.78 -3.39 6.11
C LEU A 216 -51.68 -2.80 7.20
N GLN A 217 -51.28 -2.93 8.47
CA GLN A 217 -52.00 -2.33 9.58
C GLN A 217 -51.94 -0.80 9.54
N ALA A 218 -50.79 -0.21 9.19
CA ALA A 218 -50.63 1.24 9.06
C ALA A 218 -51.55 1.83 7.98
N VAL A 219 -51.70 1.14 6.85
CA VAL A 219 -52.52 1.61 5.71
C VAL A 219 -53.97 1.08 5.72
N ALA A 220 -54.40 0.39 6.79
CA ALA A 220 -55.74 -0.20 6.89
C ALA A 220 -56.86 0.86 6.79
N GLY A 221 -56.59 2.10 7.22
CA GLY A 221 -57.51 3.24 7.10
C GLY A 221 -57.29 4.12 5.86
N ALA A 222 -56.29 3.81 5.02
CA ALA A 222 -55.98 4.57 3.82
C ALA A 222 -56.83 4.11 2.61
N PRO A 223 -57.02 4.95 1.57
CA PRO A 223 -57.71 4.57 0.33
C PRO A 223 -57.12 3.29 -0.29
N PRO A 224 -57.87 2.53 -1.12
CA PRO A 224 -57.41 1.26 -1.71
C PRO A 224 -56.04 1.33 -2.42
N ASP A 225 -55.70 2.50 -2.97
CA ASP A 225 -54.44 2.76 -3.70
C ASP A 225 -53.32 3.38 -2.83
N GLY A 226 -53.54 3.58 -1.53
CA GLY A 226 -52.57 4.19 -0.62
C GLY A 226 -51.50 3.20 -0.17
N ASP A 227 -50.24 3.39 -0.55
CA ASP A 227 -49.13 2.57 -0.06
C ASP A 227 -48.35 3.29 1.04
N LEU A 228 -47.67 2.51 1.88
CA LEU A 228 -46.65 3.00 2.81
C LEU A 228 -45.30 3.04 2.07
N VAL A 229 -44.68 4.21 1.98
CA VAL A 229 -43.33 4.37 1.44
C VAL A 229 -42.31 4.40 2.57
N VAL A 230 -41.45 3.39 2.63
CA VAL A 230 -40.33 3.29 3.58
C VAL A 230 -39.06 3.74 2.87
N VAL A 231 -38.49 4.83 3.33
CA VAL A 231 -37.24 5.39 2.82
C VAL A 231 -36.12 5.12 3.82
N VAL A 232 -35.14 4.33 3.41
CA VAL A 232 -33.93 4.03 4.19
C VAL A 232 -32.79 4.85 3.59
N ASP A 233 -32.48 5.99 4.22
CA ASP A 233 -31.42 6.91 3.79
C ASP A 233 -30.09 6.53 4.45
N GLN A 234 -28.97 6.64 3.73
CA GLN A 234 -27.65 6.14 4.16
C GLN A 234 -27.67 4.65 4.51
N PHE A 235 -28.23 3.85 3.59
CA PHE A 235 -28.34 2.40 3.76
C PHE A 235 -26.99 1.71 3.98
N GLU A 236 -25.89 2.29 3.50
CA GLU A 236 -24.54 1.79 3.74
C GLU A 236 -24.19 1.58 5.23
N GLU A 237 -24.90 2.24 6.16
CA GLU A 237 -24.68 2.09 7.61
C GLU A 237 -24.89 0.67 8.11
N ILE A 238 -25.70 -0.15 7.43
CA ILE A 238 -25.84 -1.57 7.81
C ILE A 238 -24.52 -2.34 7.58
N PHE A 239 -23.66 -1.87 6.68
CA PHE A 239 -22.37 -2.50 6.39
C PHE A 239 -21.24 -1.94 7.26
N THR A 240 -21.37 -0.69 7.72
CA THR A 240 -20.30 0.02 8.45
C THR A 240 -20.52 0.12 9.96
N LEU A 241 -21.78 0.21 10.42
CA LEU A 241 -22.14 0.42 11.83
C LEU A 241 -22.78 -0.82 12.47
N CYS A 242 -23.60 -1.58 11.74
CA CYS A 242 -24.21 -2.80 12.25
C CYS A 242 -23.20 -3.96 12.30
N GLN A 243 -22.71 -4.26 13.51
CA GLN A 243 -21.76 -5.35 13.76
C GLN A 243 -22.42 -6.74 13.82
N ASP A 244 -23.72 -6.80 14.15
CA ASP A 244 -24.48 -8.05 14.20
C ASP A 244 -24.89 -8.48 12.77
N ARG A 245 -24.33 -9.60 12.33
CA ARG A 245 -24.61 -10.19 11.00
C ARG A 245 -26.02 -10.77 10.91
N GLU A 246 -26.57 -11.30 12.00
CA GLU A 246 -27.93 -11.85 12.04
C GLU A 246 -28.96 -10.73 11.96
N GLU A 247 -28.78 -9.66 12.75
CA GLU A 247 -29.64 -8.47 12.70
C GLU A 247 -29.65 -7.85 11.29
N ARG A 248 -28.46 -7.68 10.67
CA ARG A 248 -28.35 -7.17 9.30
C ARG A 248 -29.10 -8.04 8.30
N THR A 249 -28.97 -9.35 8.41
CA THR A 249 -29.64 -10.30 7.51
C THR A 249 -31.16 -10.24 7.70
N ALA A 250 -31.63 -10.24 8.95
CA ALA A 250 -33.05 -10.13 9.27
C ALA A 250 -33.68 -8.82 8.77
N PHE A 251 -32.99 -7.69 8.91
CA PHE A 251 -33.45 -6.39 8.39
C PHE A 251 -33.59 -6.40 6.86
N LEU A 252 -32.59 -6.93 6.14
CA LEU A 252 -32.63 -7.08 4.69
C LEU A 252 -33.80 -7.96 4.23
N THR A 253 -33.95 -9.13 4.86
CA THR A 253 -35.03 -10.07 4.55
C THR A 253 -36.40 -9.45 4.81
N ALA A 254 -36.57 -8.68 5.90
CA ALA A 254 -37.83 -7.99 6.20
C ALA A 254 -38.19 -6.94 5.13
N LEU A 255 -37.23 -6.10 4.71
CA LEU A 255 -37.45 -5.10 3.65
C LEU A 255 -37.84 -5.75 2.31
N LEU A 256 -37.11 -6.79 1.90
CA LEU A 256 -37.36 -7.51 0.65
C LEU A 256 -38.69 -8.25 0.68
N THR A 257 -39.02 -8.90 1.80
CA THR A 257 -40.30 -9.59 1.99
C THR A 257 -41.47 -8.61 1.93
N ALA A 258 -41.35 -7.45 2.57
CA ALA A 258 -42.37 -6.41 2.53
C ALA A 258 -42.60 -5.87 1.11
N ALA A 259 -41.55 -5.73 0.30
CA ALA A 259 -41.67 -5.27 -1.09
C ALA A 259 -42.22 -6.33 -2.05
N ARG A 260 -41.95 -7.62 -1.80
CA ARG A 260 -42.24 -8.73 -2.73
C ARG A 260 -43.55 -9.47 -2.46
N ALA A 261 -44.19 -9.30 -1.31
CA ALA A 261 -45.45 -9.98 -1.00
C ALA A 261 -46.56 -9.67 -2.05
N ASP A 262 -47.35 -10.68 -2.42
CA ASP A 262 -48.37 -10.56 -3.48
C ASP A 262 -49.44 -9.49 -3.19
N ASN A 263 -49.78 -9.33 -1.90
CA ASN A 263 -50.69 -8.33 -1.38
C ASN A 263 -49.94 -7.14 -0.73
N SER A 264 -48.67 -6.91 -1.09
CA SER A 264 -47.87 -5.81 -0.53
C SER A 264 -48.56 -4.48 -0.76
N ARG A 265 -48.57 -3.64 0.27
CA ARG A 265 -48.88 -2.19 0.20
C ARG A 265 -47.70 -1.35 0.67
N THR A 266 -46.49 -1.89 0.50
CA THR A 266 -45.24 -1.26 0.94
C THR A 266 -44.35 -0.99 -0.26
N ARG A 267 -43.74 0.20 -0.29
CA ARG A 267 -42.71 0.59 -1.26
C ARG A 267 -41.43 0.89 -0.51
N ILE A 268 -40.33 0.24 -0.88
CA ILE A 268 -39.02 0.44 -0.26
C ILE A 268 -38.15 1.28 -1.18
N VAL A 269 -37.57 2.36 -0.63
CA VAL A 269 -36.59 3.20 -1.31
C VAL A 269 -35.31 3.24 -0.50
N LEU A 270 -34.21 2.75 -1.07
CA LEU A 270 -32.89 2.76 -0.43
C LEU A 270 -32.05 3.91 -0.98
N GLY A 271 -31.47 4.74 -0.12
CA GLY A 271 -30.42 5.70 -0.49
C GLY A 271 -29.05 5.09 -0.19
N VAL A 272 -28.26 4.79 -1.23
CA VAL A 272 -26.99 4.06 -1.09
C VAL A 272 -25.83 4.83 -1.72
N ARG A 273 -24.68 4.84 -1.07
CA ARG A 273 -23.41 5.28 -1.67
C ARG A 273 -22.98 4.34 -2.81
N ALA A 274 -22.54 4.92 -3.93
CA ALA A 274 -22.13 4.14 -5.12
C ALA A 274 -20.96 3.19 -4.85
N ASP A 275 -20.06 3.60 -3.97
CA ASP A 275 -18.89 2.89 -3.45
C ASP A 275 -19.27 1.65 -2.61
N PHE A 276 -20.51 1.54 -2.14
CA PHE A 276 -21.03 0.36 -1.42
C PHE A 276 -21.79 -0.62 -2.34
N PHE A 277 -21.76 -0.41 -3.66
CA PHE A 277 -22.40 -1.31 -4.61
C PHE A 277 -21.83 -2.73 -4.55
N ALA A 278 -20.51 -2.88 -4.39
CA ALA A 278 -19.86 -4.18 -4.24
C ALA A 278 -20.37 -4.94 -3.00
N ARG A 279 -20.56 -4.24 -1.87
CA ARG A 279 -21.14 -4.83 -0.65
C ARG A 279 -22.59 -5.25 -0.83
N CYS A 280 -23.38 -4.49 -1.60
CA CYS A 280 -24.73 -4.91 -1.98
C CYS A 280 -24.71 -6.17 -2.87
N ALA A 281 -23.70 -6.33 -3.71
CA ALA A 281 -23.53 -7.48 -4.60
C ALA A 281 -23.17 -8.79 -3.87
N GLU A 282 -22.68 -8.71 -2.63
CA GLU A 282 -22.43 -9.86 -1.76
C GLU A 282 -23.73 -10.53 -1.27
N HIS A 283 -24.89 -9.89 -1.45
CA HIS A 283 -26.20 -10.38 -0.99
C HIS A 283 -27.10 -10.80 -2.18
N PRO A 284 -27.29 -12.11 -2.45
CA PRO A 284 -28.00 -12.60 -3.63
C PRO A 284 -29.44 -12.08 -3.78
N GLU A 285 -30.21 -12.07 -2.68
CA GLU A 285 -31.60 -11.60 -2.71
C GLU A 285 -31.72 -10.11 -3.03
N LEU A 286 -30.75 -9.32 -2.57
CA LEU A 286 -30.67 -7.89 -2.84
C LEU A 286 -30.27 -7.63 -4.31
N VAL A 287 -29.35 -8.42 -4.86
CA VAL A 287 -28.97 -8.37 -6.29
C VAL A 287 -30.18 -8.60 -7.19
N GLU A 288 -31.03 -9.58 -6.87
CA GLU A 288 -32.27 -9.82 -7.62
C GLU A 288 -33.22 -8.63 -7.55
N ALA A 289 -33.38 -8.02 -6.37
CA ALA A 289 -34.25 -6.84 -6.20
C ALA A 289 -33.72 -5.63 -6.97
N LEU A 290 -32.39 -5.49 -7.07
CA LEU A 290 -31.72 -4.35 -7.68
C LEU A 290 -31.61 -4.44 -9.20
N ARG A 291 -31.78 -5.61 -9.84
CA ARG A 291 -31.49 -5.80 -11.28
C ARG A 291 -32.08 -4.72 -12.20
N ASP A 292 -33.34 -4.33 -11.97
CA ASP A 292 -34.03 -3.30 -12.76
C ASP A 292 -34.47 -2.08 -11.92
N ALA A 293 -34.10 -2.02 -10.65
CA ALA A 293 -34.67 -1.10 -9.65
C ALA A 293 -33.66 -0.06 -9.15
N GLN A 294 -32.91 0.57 -10.05
CA GLN A 294 -31.86 1.53 -9.69
C GLN A 294 -32.09 2.91 -10.30
N LEU A 295 -31.78 3.96 -9.54
CA LEU A 295 -31.68 5.34 -10.01
C LEU A 295 -30.30 5.89 -9.66
N LEU A 296 -29.54 6.32 -10.66
CA LEU A 296 -28.21 6.89 -10.47
C LEU A 296 -28.29 8.42 -10.36
N VAL A 297 -27.76 8.96 -9.28
CA VAL A 297 -27.61 10.40 -9.04
C VAL A 297 -26.21 10.82 -9.48
N GLY A 298 -26.12 11.37 -10.68
CA GLY A 298 -24.89 11.94 -11.23
C GLY A 298 -24.57 13.34 -10.69
N PRO A 299 -23.40 13.91 -11.08
CA PRO A 299 -23.07 15.30 -10.80
C PRO A 299 -24.13 16.24 -11.40
N MET A 300 -24.28 17.43 -10.80
CA MET A 300 -25.21 18.43 -11.32
C MET A 300 -24.69 19.01 -12.63
N SER A 301 -25.58 19.15 -13.62
CA SER A 301 -25.29 19.89 -14.84
C SER A 301 -25.14 21.39 -14.55
N THR A 302 -24.53 22.12 -15.49
CA THR A 302 -24.38 23.59 -15.43
C THR A 302 -25.72 24.30 -15.21
N GLU A 303 -26.79 23.86 -15.89
CA GLU A 303 -28.12 24.46 -15.73
C GLU A 303 -28.78 24.10 -14.38
N GLU A 304 -28.59 22.87 -13.91
CA GLU A 304 -29.04 22.45 -12.58
C GLU A 304 -28.34 23.28 -11.48
N LEU A 305 -27.02 23.45 -11.55
CA LEU A 305 -26.25 24.31 -10.64
C LEU A 305 -26.72 25.76 -10.70
N ARG A 306 -26.93 26.30 -11.91
CA ARG A 306 -27.42 27.67 -12.10
C ARG A 306 -28.73 27.90 -11.37
N ARG A 307 -29.66 26.94 -11.43
CA ARG A 307 -30.95 27.02 -10.72
C ARG A 307 -30.78 26.90 -9.21
N ALA A 308 -29.98 25.94 -8.75
CA ALA A 308 -29.68 25.75 -7.32
C ALA A 308 -29.03 27.00 -6.68
N ILE A 309 -28.28 27.78 -7.46
CA ILE A 309 -27.66 29.03 -7.01
C ILE A 309 -28.64 30.21 -7.09
N THR A 310 -29.32 30.40 -8.22
CA THR A 310 -30.07 31.65 -8.48
C THR A 310 -31.50 31.65 -7.93
N GLN A 311 -32.21 30.53 -7.97
CA GLN A 311 -33.62 30.47 -7.59
C GLN A 311 -33.87 30.71 -6.09
N PRO A 312 -33.07 30.16 -5.15
CA PRO A 312 -33.24 30.48 -3.73
C PRO A 312 -33.12 31.97 -3.43
N ALA A 313 -32.11 32.65 -4.01
CA ALA A 313 -31.92 34.10 -3.84
C ALA A 313 -33.07 34.92 -4.46
N ALA A 314 -33.48 34.57 -5.69
CA ALA A 314 -34.56 35.26 -6.38
C ALA A 314 -35.88 35.21 -5.60
N ARG A 315 -36.16 34.08 -4.93
CA ARG A 315 -37.36 33.89 -4.12
C ARG A 315 -37.45 34.85 -2.93
N VAL A 316 -36.32 35.21 -2.33
CA VAL A 316 -36.24 36.20 -1.24
C VAL A 316 -35.93 37.62 -1.76
N GLY A 317 -36.12 37.87 -3.06
CA GLY A 317 -35.95 39.20 -3.67
C GLY A 317 -34.49 39.65 -3.85
N HIS A 318 -33.54 38.71 -3.85
CA HIS A 318 -32.11 38.99 -3.99
C HIS A 318 -31.56 38.49 -5.34
N ALA A 319 -30.55 39.18 -5.86
CA ALA A 319 -29.88 38.83 -7.11
C ALA A 319 -28.51 38.20 -6.85
N VAL A 320 -28.07 37.31 -7.75
CA VAL A 320 -26.71 36.79 -7.79
C VAL A 320 -25.98 37.45 -8.95
N GLU A 321 -24.83 38.05 -8.68
CA GLU A 321 -24.00 38.69 -9.71
C GLU A 321 -23.61 37.69 -10.81
N GLY A 322 -23.65 38.12 -12.08
CA GLY A 322 -23.32 37.24 -13.22
C GLY A 322 -21.89 36.69 -13.15
N ALA A 323 -20.93 37.48 -12.68
CA ALA A 323 -19.55 37.06 -12.50
C ALA A 323 -19.41 36.00 -11.39
N LEU A 324 -20.15 36.15 -10.29
CA LEU A 324 -20.23 35.15 -9.21
C LEU A 324 -20.82 33.83 -9.71
N LEU A 325 -21.93 33.91 -10.45
CA LEU A 325 -22.59 32.74 -11.01
C LEU A 325 -21.67 31.98 -11.98
N ALA A 326 -20.97 32.69 -12.86
CA ALA A 326 -20.00 32.09 -13.78
C ALA A 326 -18.86 31.40 -13.02
N GLN A 327 -18.32 32.05 -11.98
CA GLN A 327 -17.24 31.50 -11.17
C GLN A 327 -17.64 30.20 -10.45
N ILE A 328 -18.75 30.21 -9.71
CA ILE A 328 -19.22 29.03 -8.95
C ILE A 328 -19.58 27.90 -9.91
N THR A 329 -20.23 28.20 -11.03
CA THR A 329 -20.61 27.17 -12.00
C THR A 329 -19.37 26.55 -12.65
N ALA A 330 -18.35 27.33 -12.96
CA ALA A 330 -17.08 26.82 -13.49
C ALA A 330 -16.34 25.94 -12.46
N GLU A 331 -16.31 26.33 -11.19
CA GLU A 331 -15.65 25.56 -10.12
C GLU A 331 -16.40 24.28 -9.74
N ALA A 332 -17.74 24.28 -9.82
CA ALA A 332 -18.59 23.18 -9.37
C ALA A 332 -18.97 22.17 -10.46
N THR A 333 -18.92 22.54 -11.74
CA THR A 333 -19.35 21.65 -12.83
C THR A 333 -18.47 20.41 -12.92
N GLY A 334 -19.10 19.23 -13.01
CA GLY A 334 -18.39 17.94 -13.15
C GLY A 334 -17.83 17.39 -11.84
N GLN A 335 -17.89 18.13 -10.73
CA GLN A 335 -17.45 17.62 -9.43
C GLN A 335 -18.58 16.82 -8.75
N PRO A 336 -18.36 15.53 -8.42
CA PRO A 336 -19.28 14.80 -7.58
C PRO A 336 -19.28 15.41 -6.17
N GLY A 337 -20.42 15.41 -5.48
CA GLY A 337 -20.43 15.80 -4.08
C GLY A 337 -20.57 17.29 -3.76
N ILE A 338 -20.74 18.15 -4.77
CA ILE A 338 -20.50 19.59 -4.64
C ILE A 338 -21.67 20.40 -4.06
N LEU A 339 -22.89 19.86 -4.07
CA LEU A 339 -24.11 20.61 -3.72
C LEU A 339 -24.08 21.20 -2.28
N PRO A 340 -23.69 20.43 -1.24
CA PRO A 340 -23.59 20.97 0.12
C PRO A 340 -22.51 22.07 0.25
N LEU A 341 -21.41 21.95 -0.48
CA LEU A 341 -20.35 22.96 -0.49
C LEU A 341 -20.81 24.24 -1.18
N VAL A 342 -21.48 24.13 -2.33
CA VAL A 342 -22.10 25.29 -3.01
C VAL A 342 -23.11 25.96 -2.10
N SER A 343 -24.01 25.21 -1.45
CA SER A 343 -24.99 25.74 -0.49
C SER A 343 -24.31 26.47 0.69
N HIS A 344 -23.22 25.92 1.23
CA HIS A 344 -22.44 26.55 2.29
C HIS A 344 -21.74 27.83 1.82
N THR A 345 -21.03 27.79 0.70
CA THR A 345 -20.34 28.98 0.18
C THR A 345 -21.34 30.08 -0.21
N MET A 346 -22.51 29.73 -0.73
CA MET A 346 -23.58 30.70 -1.00
C MET A 346 -24.14 31.32 0.28
N ARG A 347 -24.28 30.55 1.36
CA ARG A 347 -24.64 31.10 2.67
C ARG A 347 -23.56 32.05 3.22
N GLU A 348 -22.28 31.71 3.08
CA GLU A 348 -21.18 32.57 3.53
C GLU A 348 -21.06 33.85 2.68
N THR A 349 -21.37 33.75 1.39
CA THR A 349 -21.49 34.89 0.48
C THR A 349 -22.71 35.76 0.83
N TRP A 350 -23.84 35.14 1.22
CA TRP A 350 -25.03 35.86 1.70
C TRP A 350 -24.76 36.70 2.96
N ARG A 351 -23.96 36.17 3.89
CA ARG A 351 -23.53 36.91 5.09
C ARG A 351 -22.67 38.13 4.76
N ARG A 352 -21.93 38.08 3.65
CA ARG A 352 -21.03 39.13 3.15
C ARG A 352 -21.61 39.88 1.95
N ARG A 353 -22.93 39.81 1.75
CA ARG A 353 -23.61 40.43 0.60
C ARG A 353 -23.61 41.95 0.70
N HIS A 354 -23.79 42.62 -0.43
CA HIS A 354 -23.94 44.07 -0.48
C HIS A 354 -25.35 44.43 -0.97
N GLY A 355 -26.17 45.01 -0.07
CA GLY A 355 -27.58 45.25 -0.32
C GLY A 355 -28.33 43.96 -0.69
N ASN A 356 -29.08 43.98 -1.79
CA ASN A 356 -29.85 42.84 -2.28
C ASN A 356 -29.08 41.93 -3.24
N THR A 357 -27.76 42.09 -3.38
CA THR A 357 -26.95 41.35 -4.36
C THR A 357 -25.83 40.55 -3.69
N LEU A 358 -25.74 39.27 -4.06
CA LEU A 358 -24.60 38.41 -3.75
C LEU A 358 -23.49 38.66 -4.78
N THR A 359 -22.33 39.11 -4.31
CA THR A 359 -21.23 39.61 -5.18
C THR A 359 -20.05 38.65 -5.24
N LEU A 360 -19.28 38.74 -6.33
CA LEU A 360 -18.03 37.98 -6.48
C LEU A 360 -17.02 38.35 -5.39
N VAL A 361 -16.99 39.61 -4.96
CA VAL A 361 -16.14 40.09 -3.87
C VAL A 361 -16.52 39.42 -2.55
N GLY A 362 -17.83 39.32 -2.23
CA GLY A 362 -18.31 38.62 -1.05
C GLY A 362 -17.95 37.13 -1.06
N TYR A 363 -17.95 36.49 -2.23
CA TYR A 363 -17.54 35.11 -2.43
C TYR A 363 -16.04 34.88 -2.24
N GLN A 364 -15.20 35.75 -2.79
CA GLN A 364 -13.75 35.68 -2.60
C GLN A 364 -13.36 35.94 -1.15
N ALA A 365 -14.01 36.91 -0.49
CA ALA A 365 -13.88 37.15 0.94
C ALA A 365 -14.36 35.97 1.80
N ALA A 366 -15.33 35.18 1.31
CA ALA A 366 -15.75 33.94 1.94
C ALA A 366 -14.77 32.77 1.71
N GLY A 367 -13.90 32.83 0.70
CA GLY A 367 -12.88 31.81 0.42
C GLY A 367 -13.28 30.81 -0.67
N GLY A 368 -14.31 31.10 -1.45
CA GLY A 368 -14.76 30.21 -2.53
C GLY A 368 -15.25 28.84 -2.06
N ILE A 369 -15.41 27.88 -2.97
CA ILE A 369 -16.04 26.59 -2.66
C ILE A 369 -15.16 25.70 -1.76
N ARG A 370 -13.84 25.69 -1.97
CA ARG A 370 -12.92 24.80 -1.24
C ARG A 370 -12.45 25.40 0.08
N ASP A 371 -12.12 26.70 0.11
CA ASP A 371 -11.49 27.29 1.29
C ASP A 371 -12.49 27.89 2.27
N ALA A 372 -13.77 28.11 1.90
CA ALA A 372 -14.77 28.63 2.83
C ALA A 372 -15.02 27.69 4.04
N LEU A 373 -15.11 26.38 3.78
CA LEU A 373 -15.31 25.39 4.85
C LEU A 373 -14.07 25.26 5.74
N ALA A 374 -12.89 25.17 5.12
CA ALA A 374 -11.62 25.08 5.82
C ALA A 374 -11.36 26.34 6.68
N ARG A 375 -11.67 27.52 6.14
CA ARG A 375 -11.54 28.79 6.84
C ARG A 375 -12.50 28.89 8.02
N THR A 376 -13.78 28.50 7.84
CA THR A 376 -14.75 28.47 8.95
C THR A 376 -14.28 27.56 10.08
N ALA A 377 -13.72 26.38 9.74
CA ALA A 377 -13.17 25.47 10.72
C ALA A 377 -11.89 26.00 11.38
N GLU A 378 -10.99 26.62 10.62
CA GLU A 378 -9.72 27.15 11.13
C GLU A 378 -9.93 28.42 11.99
N GLU A 379 -10.80 29.35 11.58
CA GLU A 379 -11.16 30.54 12.36
C GLU A 379 -11.77 30.16 13.71
N LEU A 380 -12.67 29.16 13.71
CA LEU A 380 -13.24 28.65 14.96
C LEU A 380 -12.15 28.01 15.83
N TYR A 381 -11.36 27.10 15.26
CA TYR A 381 -10.33 26.37 15.99
C TYR A 381 -9.28 27.31 16.60
N THR A 382 -8.80 28.29 15.83
CA THR A 382 -7.82 29.28 16.29
C THR A 382 -8.40 30.25 17.31
N GLY A 383 -9.71 30.45 17.33
CA GLY A 383 -10.41 31.23 18.36
C GLY A 383 -10.61 30.51 19.70
N LEU A 384 -10.37 29.19 19.77
CA LEU A 384 -10.44 28.41 21.01
C LEU A 384 -9.16 28.57 21.85
N THR A 385 -9.26 28.42 23.18
CA THR A 385 -8.08 28.37 24.07
C THR A 385 -7.22 27.13 23.79
N GLU A 386 -5.97 27.08 24.24
CA GLU A 386 -5.09 25.91 24.02
C GLU A 386 -5.70 24.59 24.56
N GLN A 387 -6.38 24.64 25.71
CA GLN A 387 -7.08 23.48 26.28
C GLN A 387 -8.28 23.07 25.41
N GLN A 388 -9.09 24.02 24.96
CA GLN A 388 -10.24 23.78 24.08
C GLN A 388 -9.82 23.30 22.68
N GLN A 389 -8.69 23.77 22.17
CA GLN A 389 -8.10 23.29 20.92
C GLN A 389 -7.71 21.81 20.99
N ALA A 390 -7.07 21.40 22.09
CA ALA A 390 -6.74 20.00 22.32
C ALA A 390 -8.00 19.13 22.41
N ARG A 391 -9.07 19.62 23.06
CA ARG A 391 -10.38 18.93 23.10
C ARG A 391 -11.04 18.85 21.72
N ALA A 392 -11.03 19.94 20.96
CA ALA A 392 -11.57 19.95 19.59
C ALA A 392 -10.86 18.91 18.69
N ALA A 393 -9.53 18.83 18.76
CA ALA A 393 -8.77 17.82 18.03
C ALA A 393 -9.17 16.39 18.41
N GLN A 394 -9.32 16.11 19.71
CA GLN A 394 -9.76 14.80 20.21
C GLN A 394 -11.18 14.44 19.75
N ILE A 395 -12.10 15.40 19.79
CA ILE A 395 -13.48 15.20 19.33
C ILE A 395 -13.50 14.88 17.84
N PHE A 396 -12.83 15.67 16.99
CA PHE A 396 -12.84 15.44 15.54
C PHE A 396 -12.22 14.11 15.14
N VAL A 397 -11.13 13.71 15.77
CA VAL A 397 -10.48 12.41 15.51
C VAL A 397 -11.42 11.24 15.87
N ARG A 398 -12.18 11.34 16.97
CA ARG A 398 -13.15 10.31 17.38
C ARG A 398 -14.37 10.20 16.44
N LEU A 399 -14.70 11.30 15.75
CA LEU A 399 -15.82 11.39 14.82
C LEU A 399 -15.49 10.98 13.38
N VAL A 400 -14.31 10.38 13.15
CA VAL A 400 -13.89 9.87 11.83
C VAL A 400 -13.66 8.36 11.90
N ALA A 401 -14.24 7.63 10.95
CA ALA A 401 -13.97 6.22 10.71
C ALA A 401 -12.95 6.10 9.55
N LEU A 402 -11.77 5.57 9.87
CA LEU A 402 -10.68 5.35 8.91
C LEU A 402 -11.04 4.23 7.93
N GLY A 403 -10.94 4.51 6.62
CA GLY A 403 -11.20 3.52 5.57
C GLY A 403 -9.98 2.62 5.29
N GLU A 404 -10.20 1.31 5.12
CA GLU A 404 -9.18 0.40 4.57
C GLU A 404 -9.28 0.43 3.03
N GLY A 405 -8.41 1.19 2.37
CA GLY A 405 -8.42 1.34 0.91
C GLY A 405 -9.63 2.12 0.35
N THR A 406 -10.40 2.77 1.21
CA THR A 406 -11.55 3.64 0.89
C THR A 406 -11.38 5.02 1.54
N GLU A 407 -12.12 6.04 1.10
CA GLU A 407 -12.04 7.38 1.71
C GLU A 407 -12.47 7.36 3.19
N ASP A 408 -11.80 8.17 4.01
CA ASP A 408 -12.15 8.36 5.43
C ASP A 408 -13.59 8.90 5.56
N THR A 409 -14.39 8.26 6.41
CA THR A 409 -15.83 8.53 6.55
C THR A 409 -16.14 9.15 7.91
N LYS A 410 -17.30 9.82 8.04
CA LYS A 410 -17.74 10.32 9.35
C LYS A 410 -18.27 9.18 10.23
N ARG A 411 -18.10 9.31 11.54
CA ARG A 411 -18.63 8.41 12.57
C ARG A 411 -19.59 9.18 13.47
N ARG A 412 -20.75 8.59 13.75
CA ARG A 412 -21.67 9.02 14.82
C ARG A 412 -21.26 8.34 16.12
N ILE A 413 -21.10 9.12 17.19
CA ILE A 413 -20.76 8.60 18.52
C ILE A 413 -21.83 9.02 19.52
N ALA A 414 -22.00 8.23 20.58
CA ALA A 414 -22.86 8.64 21.68
C ALA A 414 -22.17 9.75 22.50
N ARG A 415 -22.93 10.71 23.04
CA ARG A 415 -22.39 11.83 23.82
C ARG A 415 -21.61 11.35 25.06
N HIS A 416 -21.96 10.18 25.61
CA HIS A 416 -21.26 9.56 26.73
C HIS A 416 -19.91 8.90 26.37
N GLU A 417 -19.57 8.79 25.07
CA GLU A 417 -18.22 8.42 24.61
C GLU A 417 -17.25 9.60 24.71
N LEU A 418 -17.77 10.82 24.93
CA LEU A 418 -16.99 12.01 25.22
C LEU A 418 -16.90 12.24 26.73
N ASP A 419 -15.81 12.87 27.15
CA ASP A 419 -15.58 13.27 28.55
C ASP A 419 -16.51 14.45 28.90
N THR A 420 -17.74 14.12 29.25
CA THR A 420 -18.84 15.07 29.52
C THR A 420 -18.74 15.72 30.90
N ASP A 421 -17.85 15.24 31.76
CA ASP A 421 -17.54 15.85 33.05
C ASP A 421 -16.54 17.03 32.93
N ASP A 422 -15.94 17.22 31.74
CA ASP A 422 -15.04 18.34 31.44
C ASP A 422 -15.82 19.57 30.90
N PRO A 423 -15.81 20.71 31.61
CA PRO A 423 -16.49 21.93 31.17
C PRO A 423 -16.06 22.42 29.78
N ASP A 424 -14.82 22.16 29.36
CA ASP A 424 -14.33 22.59 28.05
C ASP A 424 -14.91 21.74 26.90
N THR A 425 -15.28 20.48 27.15
CA THR A 425 -15.91 19.61 26.14
C THR A 425 -17.26 20.18 25.70
N ASP A 426 -18.11 20.57 26.65
CA ASP A 426 -19.43 21.14 26.35
C ASP A 426 -19.32 22.49 25.65
N VAL A 427 -18.37 23.35 26.07
CA VAL A 427 -18.13 24.65 25.41
C VAL A 427 -17.69 24.45 23.96
N VAL A 428 -16.82 23.48 23.70
CA VAL A 428 -16.35 23.15 22.34
C VAL A 428 -17.47 22.56 21.50
N LEU A 429 -18.27 21.62 22.02
CA LEU A 429 -19.41 21.04 21.32
C LEU A 429 -20.45 22.11 20.95
N ASP A 430 -20.79 23.01 21.88
CA ASP A 430 -21.72 24.12 21.64
C ASP A 430 -21.19 25.10 20.59
N SER A 431 -19.88 25.35 20.57
CA SER A 431 -19.23 26.22 19.60
C SER A 431 -19.24 25.60 18.18
N LEU A 432 -18.94 24.30 18.11
CA LEU A 432 -18.93 23.51 16.88
C LEU A 432 -20.33 23.27 16.30
N ALA A 433 -21.33 23.13 17.17
CA ALA A 433 -22.73 23.00 16.77
C ALA A 433 -23.31 24.33 16.26
N ARG A 434 -23.01 25.44 16.93
CA ARG A 434 -23.43 26.79 16.50
C ARG A 434 -22.89 27.15 15.10
N THR A 435 -21.66 26.74 14.81
CA THR A 435 -21.03 26.91 13.48
C THR A 435 -21.41 25.84 12.46
N ARG A 436 -22.20 24.83 12.88
CA ARG A 436 -22.66 23.71 12.04
C ARG A 436 -21.51 22.88 11.44
N LEU A 437 -20.43 22.73 12.20
CA LEU A 437 -19.38 21.76 11.89
C LEU A 437 -19.74 20.38 12.46
N LEU A 438 -20.45 20.37 13.60
CA LEU A 438 -21.03 19.17 14.21
C LEU A 438 -22.56 19.26 14.28
N THR A 439 -23.20 18.10 14.17
CA THR A 439 -24.62 17.92 14.50
C THR A 439 -24.72 17.31 15.89
N LEU A 440 -25.55 17.90 16.74
CA LEU A 440 -25.93 17.34 18.04
C LEU A 440 -27.39 16.88 17.95
N ASP A 441 -27.63 15.61 18.24
CA ASP A 441 -28.97 15.00 18.32
C ASP A 441 -29.18 14.45 19.74
N ASP A 442 -30.36 13.92 20.06
CA ASP A 442 -30.73 13.47 21.42
C ASP A 442 -29.83 12.31 21.91
N GLY A 443 -28.67 12.68 22.47
CA GLY A 443 -27.64 11.78 22.96
C GLY A 443 -26.49 11.45 21.99
N THR A 444 -26.38 12.05 20.81
CA THR A 444 -25.31 11.71 19.83
C THR A 444 -24.62 12.92 19.20
N VAL A 445 -23.36 12.71 18.77
CA VAL A 445 -22.51 13.72 18.12
C VAL A 445 -21.99 13.15 16.79
N GLU A 446 -22.05 13.95 15.73
CA GLU A 446 -21.47 13.60 14.42
C GLU A 446 -20.91 14.82 13.67
N ILE A 447 -20.00 14.59 12.71
CA ILE A 447 -19.58 15.63 11.76
C ILE A 447 -20.75 15.94 10.81
N THR A 448 -21.06 17.23 10.65
CA THR A 448 -22.17 17.67 9.79
C THR A 448 -21.97 17.23 8.34
N HIS A 449 -20.72 17.26 7.83
CA HIS A 449 -20.41 16.85 6.46
C HIS A 449 -18.98 16.30 6.29
N GLU A 450 -18.82 15.17 5.56
CA GLU A 450 -17.53 14.51 5.31
C GLU A 450 -16.52 15.37 4.53
N ALA A 451 -17.00 16.38 3.80
CA ALA A 451 -16.12 17.33 3.12
C ALA A 451 -15.18 18.07 4.08
N LEU A 452 -15.54 18.18 5.36
CA LEU A 452 -14.66 18.75 6.37
C LEU A 452 -13.36 17.93 6.52
N ILE A 453 -13.46 16.60 6.42
CA ILE A 453 -12.32 15.67 6.49
C ILE A 453 -11.36 15.92 5.30
N ARG A 454 -11.92 16.16 4.11
CA ARG A 454 -11.14 16.37 2.88
C ARG A 454 -10.55 17.77 2.75
N CYS A 455 -11.31 18.79 3.15
CA CYS A 455 -10.98 20.19 2.87
C CYS A 455 -10.20 20.87 4.01
N TRP A 456 -10.24 20.35 5.25
CA TRP A 456 -9.54 20.97 6.38
C TRP A 456 -8.15 20.34 6.59
N PRO A 457 -7.04 21.01 6.21
CA PRO A 457 -5.71 20.40 6.22
C PRO A 457 -5.23 19.95 7.61
N ARG A 458 -5.65 20.67 8.65
CA ARG A 458 -5.30 20.37 10.04
C ARG A 458 -5.90 19.05 10.52
N LEU A 459 -7.18 18.81 10.21
CA LEU A 459 -7.84 17.54 10.52
C LEU A 459 -7.19 16.38 9.78
N ARG A 460 -6.87 16.56 8.49
CA ARG A 460 -6.16 15.53 7.72
C ARG A 460 -4.81 15.17 8.33
N ARG A 461 -4.05 16.19 8.78
CA ARG A 461 -2.78 15.98 9.47
C ARG A 461 -2.95 15.17 10.76
N TRP A 462 -3.97 15.46 11.58
CA TRP A 462 -4.24 14.67 12.79
C TRP A 462 -4.57 13.21 12.48
N LEU A 463 -5.28 12.94 11.39
CA LEU A 463 -5.63 11.58 10.96
C LEU A 463 -4.44 10.82 10.36
N ASP A 464 -3.56 11.50 9.61
CA ASP A 464 -2.41 10.89 8.94
C ASP A 464 -1.23 10.59 9.89
N GLU A 465 -1.10 11.34 11.00
CA GLU A 465 0.02 11.22 11.94
C GLU A 465 0.06 9.89 12.74
N ASP A 466 -1.08 9.21 12.98
CA ASP A 466 -1.12 7.93 13.72
C ASP A 466 -2.34 7.04 13.39
N ARG A 467 -2.52 6.67 12.12
CA ARG A 467 -3.65 5.82 11.69
C ARG A 467 -3.74 4.49 12.44
N ALA A 468 -2.59 3.88 12.78
CA ALA A 468 -2.54 2.62 13.51
C ALA A 468 -2.98 2.79 14.97
N GLY A 469 -2.50 3.83 15.66
CA GLY A 469 -2.91 4.13 17.03
C GLY A 469 -4.39 4.50 17.16
N LEU A 470 -4.96 5.19 16.17
CA LEU A 470 -6.39 5.50 16.14
C LEU A 470 -7.28 4.24 16.03
N ARG A 471 -6.80 3.17 15.39
CA ARG A 471 -7.50 1.87 15.39
C ARG A 471 -7.44 1.20 16.75
N THR A 472 -6.26 1.16 17.38
CA THR A 472 -6.09 0.62 18.74
C THR A 472 -6.96 1.35 19.76
N HIS A 473 -7.09 2.67 19.62
CA HIS A 473 -7.97 3.49 20.44
C HIS A 473 -9.44 3.12 20.29
N ARG A 474 -9.87 2.88 19.04
CA ARG A 474 -11.24 2.48 18.74
C ARG A 474 -11.58 1.12 19.34
N GLU A 475 -10.71 0.13 19.17
CA GLU A 475 -10.88 -1.21 19.76
C GLU A 475 -11.00 -1.14 21.30
N LEU A 476 -10.18 -0.29 21.93
CA LEU A 476 -10.27 -0.05 23.38
C LEU A 476 -11.62 0.56 23.81
N THR A 477 -12.14 1.49 23.01
CA THR A 477 -13.44 2.14 23.29
C THR A 477 -14.58 1.12 23.22
N GLU A 478 -14.59 0.28 22.19
CA GLU A 478 -15.59 -0.78 21.99
C GLU A 478 -15.51 -1.84 23.10
N ALA A 479 -14.30 -2.25 23.51
CA ALA A 479 -14.12 -3.18 24.61
C ALA A 479 -14.54 -2.61 25.98
N THR A 480 -14.33 -1.30 26.20
CA THR A 480 -14.79 -0.62 27.41
C THR A 480 -16.31 -0.67 27.52
N ALA A 481 -17.02 -0.37 26.42
CA ALA A 481 -18.48 -0.43 26.38
C ALA A 481 -19.01 -1.85 26.61
N ALA A 482 -18.39 -2.86 26.00
CA ALA A 482 -18.76 -4.27 26.19
C ALA A 482 -18.56 -4.72 27.65
N TRP A 483 -17.47 -4.30 28.29
CA TRP A 483 -17.19 -4.63 29.69
C TRP A 483 -18.20 -4.01 30.66
N GLU A 484 -18.61 -2.77 30.42
CA GLU A 484 -19.65 -2.10 31.22
C GLU A 484 -21.03 -2.73 31.00
N ALA A 485 -21.39 -3.06 29.76
CA ALA A 485 -22.64 -3.76 29.44
C ALA A 485 -22.72 -5.14 30.12
N LEU A 486 -21.59 -5.81 30.33
CA LEU A 486 -21.48 -7.07 31.05
C LEU A 486 -21.33 -6.89 32.59
N ASN A 487 -21.74 -5.74 33.15
CA ASN A 487 -21.62 -5.42 34.58
C ASN A 487 -20.19 -5.61 35.12
N HIS A 488 -19.20 -5.19 34.34
CA HIS A 488 -17.78 -5.28 34.66
C HIS A 488 -17.25 -6.72 34.80
N ASP A 489 -17.75 -7.66 34.00
CA ASP A 489 -17.28 -9.06 33.98
C ASP A 489 -15.75 -9.14 33.73
N PRO A 490 -14.98 -9.80 34.62
CA PRO A 490 -13.54 -9.98 34.44
C PRO A 490 -13.11 -10.73 33.17
N SER A 491 -13.99 -11.51 32.55
CA SER A 491 -13.72 -12.24 31.31
C SER A 491 -13.62 -11.33 30.08
N ALA A 492 -14.23 -10.15 30.12
CA ALA A 492 -14.19 -9.16 29.04
C ALA A 492 -12.93 -8.25 29.09
N LEU A 493 -12.10 -8.39 30.13
CA LEU A 493 -10.87 -7.60 30.29
C LEU A 493 -9.76 -8.06 29.32
N TYR A 494 -8.94 -7.12 28.86
CA TYR A 494 -7.81 -7.44 28.00
C TYR A 494 -6.70 -8.20 28.75
N ARG A 495 -6.06 -9.15 28.05
CA ARG A 495 -4.96 -9.98 28.56
C ARG A 495 -3.89 -10.16 27.47
N GLY A 496 -2.66 -10.46 27.88
CA GLY A 496 -1.58 -10.83 26.96
C GLY A 496 -1.25 -9.74 25.94
N THR A 497 -1.15 -10.12 24.66
CA THR A 497 -0.74 -9.25 23.56
C THR A 497 -1.66 -8.03 23.39
N ARG A 498 -2.99 -8.22 23.47
CA ARG A 498 -3.97 -7.12 23.38
C ARG A 498 -3.76 -6.06 24.46
N LEU A 499 -3.50 -6.47 25.71
CA LEU A 499 -3.22 -5.53 26.80
C LEU A 499 -1.86 -4.83 26.62
N ALA A 500 -0.86 -5.52 26.08
CA ALA A 500 0.47 -4.96 25.84
C ALA A 500 0.46 -3.85 24.77
N VAL A 501 -0.20 -4.11 23.63
CA VAL A 501 -0.34 -3.14 22.52
C VAL A 501 -1.05 -1.87 22.98
N VAL A 502 -2.17 -2.01 23.68
CA VAL A 502 -2.94 -0.87 24.19
C VAL A 502 -2.18 -0.09 25.26
N ARG A 503 -1.43 -0.77 26.14
CA ARG A 503 -0.61 -0.11 27.16
C ARG A 503 0.56 0.67 26.55
N GLU A 504 1.21 0.11 25.55
CA GLU A 504 2.29 0.80 24.84
C GLU A 504 1.75 2.04 24.11
N TRP A 505 0.64 1.89 23.39
CA TRP A 505 -0.02 3.01 22.73
C TRP A 505 -0.44 4.10 23.71
N ALA A 506 -1.10 3.75 24.83
CA ALA A 506 -1.51 4.72 25.86
C ALA A 506 -0.32 5.47 26.50
N ASN A 507 0.84 4.83 26.62
CA ASN A 507 2.05 5.45 27.17
C ASN A 507 2.74 6.44 26.21
N ARG A 508 2.43 6.41 24.90
CA ARG A 508 3.00 7.37 23.92
C ARG A 508 2.42 8.78 24.06
N GLY A 509 1.36 8.97 24.88
CA GLY A 509 0.94 10.27 25.41
C GLY A 509 0.31 11.25 24.42
N ARG A 510 -0.20 10.81 23.27
CA ARG A 510 -0.72 11.69 22.20
C ARG A 510 -2.25 11.87 22.18
N THR A 511 -3.00 10.96 22.79
CA THR A 511 -4.47 11.00 22.88
C THR A 511 -4.90 10.77 24.32
N ALA A 512 -5.73 11.67 24.87
CA ALA A 512 -6.24 11.52 26.22
C ALA A 512 -7.31 10.40 26.25
N LEU A 513 -7.06 9.38 27.07
CA LEU A 513 -8.06 8.38 27.41
C LEU A 513 -9.19 9.02 28.21
N THR A 514 -10.43 8.60 27.97
CA THR A 514 -11.54 8.99 28.86
C THR A 514 -11.38 8.34 30.23
N PRO A 515 -12.07 8.84 31.28
CA PRO A 515 -12.10 8.18 32.59
C PRO A 515 -12.57 6.71 32.51
N ARG A 516 -13.49 6.40 31.60
CA ARG A 516 -14.02 5.04 31.37
C ARG A 516 -12.97 4.11 30.74
N GLU A 517 -12.34 4.56 29.66
CA GLU A 517 -11.25 3.83 28.99
C GLU A 517 -10.07 3.59 29.97
N SER A 518 -9.75 4.60 30.77
CA SER A 518 -8.73 4.50 31.82
C SER A 518 -9.11 3.50 32.90
N ALA A 519 -10.39 3.45 33.31
CA ALA A 519 -10.89 2.50 34.29
C ALA A 519 -10.84 1.05 33.78
N PHE A 520 -11.24 0.81 32.52
CA PHE A 520 -11.14 -0.50 31.88
C PHE A 520 -9.68 -0.96 31.73
N LEU A 521 -8.79 -0.08 31.28
CA LEU A 521 -7.36 -0.39 31.17
C LEU A 521 -6.76 -0.70 32.55
N ALA A 522 -7.09 0.10 33.56
CA ALA A 522 -6.66 -0.13 34.94
C ALA A 522 -7.26 -1.41 35.55
N ALA A 523 -8.48 -1.81 35.17
CA ALA A 523 -9.08 -3.07 35.58
C ALA A 523 -8.37 -4.27 34.91
N SER A 524 -8.07 -4.17 33.61
CA SER A 524 -7.35 -5.18 32.83
C SER A 524 -5.94 -5.40 33.37
N VAL A 525 -5.21 -4.32 33.69
CA VAL A 525 -3.89 -4.40 34.35
C VAL A 525 -3.98 -5.05 35.73
N ARG A 526 -4.98 -4.68 36.54
CA ARG A 526 -5.18 -5.27 37.87
C ARG A 526 -5.53 -6.76 37.80
N ASP A 527 -6.26 -7.20 36.77
CA ASP A 527 -6.57 -8.62 36.53
C ASP A 527 -5.32 -9.41 36.15
N GLU A 528 -4.52 -8.90 35.20
CA GLU A 528 -3.23 -9.51 34.81
C GLU A 528 -2.29 -9.61 36.02
N GLU A 529 -2.21 -8.58 36.86
CA GLU A 529 -1.42 -8.61 38.09
C GLU A 529 -1.93 -9.62 39.12
N ARG A 530 -3.25 -9.86 39.21
CA ARG A 530 -3.83 -10.88 40.10
C ARG A 530 -3.53 -12.29 39.59
N ALA A 531 -3.66 -12.52 38.28
CA ALA A 531 -3.27 -13.77 37.64
C ALA A 531 -1.76 -14.05 37.78
N HIS A 532 -0.91 -13.03 37.61
CA HIS A 532 0.52 -13.14 37.87
C HIS A 532 0.84 -13.38 39.36
N ARG A 533 0.05 -12.85 40.29
CA ARG A 533 0.22 -13.08 41.73
C ARG A 533 -0.20 -14.50 42.16
N SER A 534 -1.23 -15.09 41.56
CA SER A 534 -1.63 -16.48 41.84
C SER A 534 -0.57 -17.48 41.35
N VAL A 535 -0.01 -17.26 40.16
CA VAL A 535 1.14 -18.02 39.63
C VAL A 535 2.38 -17.83 40.52
N ARG A 536 2.65 -16.61 41.01
CA ARG A 536 3.76 -16.34 41.94
C ARG A 536 3.58 -17.01 43.30
N ARG A 537 2.37 -17.21 43.82
CA ARG A 537 2.16 -17.96 45.09
C ARG A 537 2.53 -19.45 44.94
N ARG A 538 2.12 -20.06 43.82
CA ARG A 538 2.51 -21.44 43.44
C ARG A 538 4.02 -21.56 43.26
N ASN A 539 4.61 -20.59 42.55
CA ASN A 539 6.06 -20.56 42.34
C ASN A 539 6.84 -20.22 43.60
N ARG A 540 6.29 -19.46 44.56
CA ARG A 540 6.97 -19.09 45.82
C ARG A 540 7.03 -20.25 46.82
N GLN A 541 6.08 -21.17 46.79
CA GLN A 541 6.17 -22.45 47.53
C GLN A 541 7.26 -23.35 46.95
N LEU A 542 7.43 -23.37 45.62
CA LEU A 542 8.55 -24.03 44.95
C LEU A 542 9.89 -23.29 45.16
N TYR A 543 9.85 -21.97 45.30
CA TYR A 543 11.01 -21.09 45.47
C TYR A 543 11.70 -21.26 46.83
N TRP A 544 10.96 -21.46 47.94
CA TRP A 544 11.58 -21.69 49.25
C TRP A 544 12.35 -23.03 49.33
N LEU A 545 11.95 -24.03 48.55
CA LEU A 545 12.68 -25.29 48.41
C LEU A 545 13.95 -25.13 47.53
N SER A 546 13.92 -24.25 46.52
CA SER A 546 15.10 -23.98 45.68
C SER A 546 16.08 -23.00 46.32
N VAL A 547 15.63 -22.02 47.11
CA VAL A 547 16.50 -21.03 47.78
C VAL A 547 17.44 -21.67 48.79
N GLY A 548 17.01 -22.71 49.53
CA GLY A 548 17.90 -23.47 50.41
C GLY A 548 19.06 -24.15 49.67
N LEU A 549 18.80 -24.62 48.44
CA LEU A 549 19.81 -25.25 47.57
C LEU A 549 20.72 -24.20 46.90
N THR A 550 20.17 -23.03 46.59
CA THR A 550 20.88 -21.95 45.89
C THR A 550 21.78 -21.14 46.84
N VAL A 551 21.40 -20.97 48.11
CA VAL A 551 22.24 -20.30 49.13
C VAL A 551 23.51 -21.12 49.42
N LEU A 552 23.45 -22.45 49.31
CA LEU A 552 24.63 -23.32 49.43
C LEU A 552 25.58 -23.19 48.21
N LEU A 553 25.03 -22.96 47.02
CA LEU A 553 25.77 -22.80 45.76
C LEU A 553 26.32 -21.38 45.57
N LEU A 554 25.63 -20.35 46.07
CA LEU A 554 26.02 -18.94 45.94
C LEU A 554 27.11 -18.50 46.92
N LEU A 555 27.32 -19.23 48.02
CA LEU A 555 28.41 -18.96 48.96
C LEU A 555 29.80 -19.30 48.40
N VAL A 556 29.88 -20.00 47.26
CA VAL A 556 31.14 -20.48 46.69
C VAL A 556 31.61 -19.69 45.46
N SER A 557 30.78 -18.88 44.78
CA SER A 557 31.13 -18.48 43.40
C SER A 557 30.71 -17.10 42.87
N GLY A 558 30.67 -16.02 43.64
CA GLY A 558 30.61 -14.73 42.93
C GLY A 558 30.51 -13.44 43.71
N ILE A 559 31.61 -12.69 43.73
CA ILE A 559 31.57 -11.22 43.72
C ILE A 559 32.54 -10.73 42.62
N ALA A 560 32.00 -9.90 41.71
CA ALA A 560 32.64 -8.95 40.78
C ALA A 560 32.96 -9.36 39.31
N THR A 561 32.01 -9.22 38.35
CA THR A 561 32.30 -9.01 36.89
C THR A 561 31.16 -8.38 36.02
N GLY A 562 30.02 -7.91 36.54
CA GLY A 562 28.84 -7.61 35.68
C GLY A 562 28.83 -6.31 34.83
N GLY A 563 29.68 -5.32 35.11
CA GLY A 563 29.56 -3.98 34.51
C GLY A 563 30.17 -3.81 33.10
N GLU A 564 31.24 -4.53 32.80
CA GLU A 564 32.01 -4.35 31.56
C GLU A 564 31.38 -5.08 30.36
N LEU A 565 30.75 -6.23 30.61
CA LEU A 565 30.08 -7.03 29.58
C LEU A 565 28.86 -6.30 28.99
N GLN A 566 28.11 -5.60 29.84
CA GLN A 566 26.92 -4.85 29.42
C GLN A 566 27.29 -3.70 28.48
N ARG A 567 28.39 -3.00 28.77
CA ARG A 567 28.88 -1.89 27.94
C ARG A 567 29.38 -2.36 26.57
N ARG A 568 30.08 -3.50 26.52
CA ARG A 568 30.53 -4.12 25.26
C ARG A 568 29.36 -4.52 24.38
N ASN A 569 28.33 -5.15 24.95
CA ASN A 569 27.13 -5.55 24.21
C ASN A 569 26.34 -4.35 23.65
N THR A 570 26.26 -3.24 24.38
CA THR A 570 25.60 -2.02 23.87
C THR A 570 26.33 -1.41 22.68
N THR A 571 27.67 -1.38 22.70
CA THR A 571 28.48 -0.86 21.59
C THR A 571 28.41 -1.77 20.37
N ALA A 572 28.49 -3.08 20.56
CA ALA A 572 28.37 -4.06 19.47
C ALA A 572 27.02 -3.94 18.74
N ARG A 573 25.93 -3.77 19.48
CA ARG A 573 24.58 -3.52 18.92
C ARG A 573 24.48 -2.24 18.11
N MET A 574 25.08 -1.15 18.60
CA MET A 574 25.09 0.12 17.88
C MET A 574 25.82 -0.02 16.54
N LEU A 575 27.00 -0.65 16.51
CA LEU A 575 27.78 -0.85 15.30
C LEU A 575 27.10 -1.79 14.29
N ALA A 576 26.45 -2.85 14.76
CA ALA A 576 25.65 -3.76 13.93
C ALA A 576 24.46 -3.01 13.28
N ALA A 577 23.72 -2.22 14.07
CA ALA A 577 22.60 -1.42 13.56
C ALA A 577 23.05 -0.34 12.56
N GLU A 578 24.22 0.27 12.75
CA GLU A 578 24.78 1.22 11.78
C GLU A 578 25.14 0.55 10.45
N ALA A 579 25.71 -0.65 10.49
CA ALA A 579 26.04 -1.40 9.27
C ALA A 579 24.77 -1.80 8.51
N GLU A 580 23.73 -2.26 9.22
CA GLU A 580 22.41 -2.57 8.62
C GLU A 580 21.71 -1.34 8.03
N ALA A 581 21.73 -0.20 8.73
CA ALA A 581 21.10 1.03 8.27
C ALA A 581 21.69 1.54 6.93
N VAL A 582 22.96 1.27 6.69
CA VAL A 582 23.66 1.68 5.46
C VAL A 582 23.61 0.58 4.38
N ALA A 583 23.25 -0.67 4.71
CA ALA A 583 23.25 -1.79 3.77
C ALA A 583 22.36 -1.58 2.54
N ALA A 584 21.23 -0.89 2.72
CA ALA A 584 20.28 -0.58 1.65
C ALA A 584 20.79 0.51 0.69
N THR A 585 21.64 1.44 1.16
CA THR A 585 22.07 2.61 0.38
C THR A 585 23.54 2.54 -0.07
N ASP A 586 24.39 1.85 0.69
CA ASP A 586 25.81 1.66 0.41
C ASP A 586 26.29 0.33 1.02
N THR A 587 26.04 -0.74 0.28
CA THR A 587 26.42 -2.11 0.64
C THR A 587 27.92 -2.25 0.89
N GLY A 588 28.78 -1.50 0.19
CA GLY A 588 30.24 -1.58 0.37
C GLY A 588 30.68 -1.03 1.73
N THR A 589 30.12 0.13 2.13
CA THR A 589 30.33 0.67 3.47
C THR A 589 29.73 -0.24 4.54
N ALA A 590 28.55 -0.81 4.30
CA ALA A 590 27.91 -1.75 5.22
C ALA A 590 28.78 -2.99 5.47
N ILE A 591 29.31 -3.61 4.41
CA ILE A 591 30.22 -4.76 4.52
C ILE A 591 31.47 -4.40 5.32
N ARG A 592 32.10 -3.26 5.03
CA ARG A 592 33.27 -2.81 5.80
C ARG A 592 32.97 -2.62 7.28
N ARG A 593 31.88 -1.90 7.60
CA ARG A 593 31.46 -1.65 8.99
C ARG A 593 31.09 -2.95 9.71
N SER A 594 30.44 -3.90 9.03
CA SER A 594 30.10 -5.19 9.62
C SER A 594 31.35 -6.01 9.93
N LEU A 595 32.35 -6.02 9.02
CA LEU A 595 33.63 -6.70 9.25
C LEU A 595 34.42 -6.06 10.40
N GLU A 596 34.49 -4.73 10.44
CA GLU A 596 35.13 -3.99 11.55
C GLU A 596 34.43 -4.28 12.89
N ALA A 597 33.10 -4.24 12.92
CA ALA A 597 32.32 -4.53 14.12
C ALA A 597 32.51 -5.97 14.61
N TYR A 598 32.51 -6.95 13.70
CA TYR A 598 32.73 -8.36 14.03
C TYR A 598 34.14 -8.62 14.59
N HIS A 599 35.18 -8.06 13.96
CA HIS A 599 36.55 -8.21 14.46
C HIS A 599 36.78 -7.47 15.79
N ALA A 600 36.04 -6.39 16.06
CA ALA A 600 36.10 -5.69 17.33
C ALA A 600 35.33 -6.41 18.45
N TYR A 601 34.16 -6.98 18.12
CA TYR A 601 33.25 -7.63 19.05
C TYR A 601 32.62 -8.87 18.41
N ASP A 602 33.00 -10.05 18.87
CA ASP A 602 32.37 -11.31 18.46
C ASP A 602 31.10 -11.56 19.29
N THR A 603 29.96 -11.06 18.81
CA THR A 603 28.65 -11.12 19.47
C THR A 603 27.60 -11.69 18.52
N PRO A 604 26.47 -12.21 19.03
CA PRO A 604 25.39 -12.68 18.16
C PRO A 604 24.93 -11.62 17.16
N GLU A 605 24.85 -10.36 17.57
CA GLU A 605 24.42 -9.25 16.72
C GLU A 605 25.42 -8.95 15.59
N THR A 606 26.73 -8.90 15.87
CA THR A 606 27.75 -8.68 14.82
C THR A 606 27.91 -9.88 13.87
N ARG A 607 27.75 -11.12 14.37
CA ARG A 607 27.64 -12.31 13.51
C ARG A 607 26.42 -12.23 12.60
N SER A 608 25.27 -11.85 13.15
CA SER A 608 24.01 -11.70 12.41
C SER A 608 24.19 -10.81 11.18
N THR A 609 24.83 -9.64 11.36
CA THR A 609 25.07 -8.69 10.26
C THR A 609 26.01 -9.26 9.20
N VAL A 610 27.13 -9.89 9.59
CA VAL A 610 28.09 -10.48 8.63
C VAL A 610 27.45 -11.62 7.82
N LEU A 611 26.73 -12.52 8.48
CA LEU A 611 26.08 -13.65 7.80
C LEU A 611 24.92 -13.18 6.91
N SER A 612 24.15 -12.19 7.38
CA SER A 612 23.02 -11.63 6.64
C SER A 612 23.48 -10.91 5.37
N LEU A 613 24.53 -10.09 5.45
CA LEU A 613 25.10 -9.40 4.28
C LEU A 613 25.68 -10.39 3.26
N ALA A 614 26.32 -11.47 3.73
CA ALA A 614 26.86 -12.51 2.83
C ALA A 614 25.75 -13.29 2.10
N GLY A 615 24.61 -13.51 2.75
CA GLY A 615 23.45 -14.20 2.17
C GLY A 615 22.43 -13.29 1.48
N HIS A 616 22.63 -11.97 1.43
CA HIS A 616 21.56 -11.06 1.02
C HIS A 616 21.20 -11.20 -0.48
N PRO A 617 19.94 -11.51 -0.83
CA PRO A 617 19.49 -11.69 -2.22
C PRO A 617 19.61 -10.44 -3.11
N ASN A 618 19.64 -9.25 -2.51
CA ASN A 618 19.56 -7.97 -3.21
C ASN A 618 20.87 -7.19 -3.12
N ASN A 619 22.03 -7.87 -3.16
CA ASN A 619 23.34 -7.22 -3.27
C ASN A 619 23.48 -6.56 -4.65
N HIS A 620 22.78 -5.45 -4.83
CA HIS A 620 22.81 -4.61 -6.02
C HIS A 620 23.59 -3.33 -5.72
N GLY A 621 23.97 -2.64 -6.78
CA GLY A 621 24.61 -1.33 -6.68
C GLY A 621 23.73 -0.22 -7.15
N GLU A 622 23.57 0.77 -6.30
CA GLU A 622 22.97 2.05 -6.66
C GLU A 622 24.05 2.95 -7.27
N LEU A 623 23.86 3.38 -8.52
CA LEU A 623 24.58 4.49 -9.13
C LEU A 623 23.66 5.70 -9.08
N ARG A 624 24.09 6.74 -8.37
CA ARG A 624 23.31 7.97 -8.22
C ARG A 624 23.56 8.91 -9.37
N GLN A 625 22.52 9.13 -10.17
CA GLN A 625 22.46 10.16 -11.18
C GLN A 625 21.01 10.64 -11.31
N SER A 626 20.79 11.93 -11.12
CA SER A 626 19.45 12.52 -11.12
C SER A 626 18.90 12.65 -12.54
N GLY A 627 17.64 12.25 -12.73
CA GLY A 627 16.92 12.46 -13.99
C GLY A 627 17.51 11.66 -15.14
N THR A 628 17.94 10.42 -14.86
CA THR A 628 18.46 9.51 -15.88
C THR A 628 17.31 9.03 -16.76
N SER A 629 17.54 9.00 -18.07
CA SER A 629 16.54 8.70 -19.09
C SER A 629 17.00 7.76 -20.19
N ALA A 630 18.27 7.33 -20.19
CA ALA A 630 18.78 6.30 -21.10
C ALA A 630 20.00 5.58 -20.52
N LEU A 631 20.18 4.30 -20.86
CA LEU A 631 21.31 3.48 -20.43
C LEU A 631 21.82 2.57 -21.56
N ALA A 632 23.12 2.28 -21.60
CA ALA A 632 23.70 1.31 -22.55
C ALA A 632 25.02 0.72 -22.04
N PHE A 633 25.22 -0.59 -22.18
CA PHE A 633 26.52 -1.23 -21.93
C PHE A 633 27.42 -1.21 -23.16
N SER A 634 28.73 -1.12 -22.94
CA SER A 634 29.72 -1.39 -23.96
C SER A 634 29.67 -2.88 -24.37
N PRO A 635 30.08 -3.24 -25.61
CA PRO A 635 30.00 -4.63 -26.08
C PRO A 635 30.83 -5.64 -25.27
N ASP A 636 31.86 -5.16 -24.57
CA ASP A 636 32.70 -5.96 -23.67
C ASP A 636 32.18 -6.00 -22.22
N GLY A 637 31.14 -5.23 -21.89
CA GLY A 637 30.54 -5.15 -20.56
C GLY A 637 31.27 -4.25 -19.56
N ALA A 638 32.46 -3.78 -19.90
CA ALA A 638 33.33 -3.08 -18.96
C ALA A 638 32.84 -1.68 -18.59
N VAL A 639 32.05 -1.06 -19.47
CA VAL A 639 31.58 0.32 -19.33
C VAL A 639 30.06 0.38 -19.47
N LEU A 640 29.40 1.06 -18.53
CA LEU A 640 28.00 1.46 -18.63
C LEU A 640 27.96 2.96 -18.96
N ALA A 641 27.21 3.35 -19.99
CA ALA A 641 26.89 4.75 -20.28
C ALA A 641 25.48 5.06 -19.79
N THR A 642 25.31 6.26 -19.23
CA THR A 642 24.02 6.73 -18.69
C THR A 642 23.79 8.19 -19.06
N GLY A 643 22.59 8.51 -19.51
CA GLY A 643 22.22 9.83 -20.00
C GLY A 643 21.11 10.44 -19.16
N GLY A 644 21.26 11.68 -18.74
CA GLY A 644 20.24 12.42 -17.98
C GLY A 644 20.07 13.87 -18.46
N GLN A 645 19.63 14.75 -17.55
CA GLN A 645 19.44 16.19 -17.79
C GLN A 645 20.77 16.90 -18.03
N GLY A 646 21.21 16.97 -19.30
CA GLY A 646 22.45 17.68 -19.70
C GLY A 646 23.75 16.92 -19.44
N GLU A 647 23.68 15.75 -18.80
CA GLU A 647 24.82 14.97 -18.33
C GLU A 647 24.86 13.58 -18.99
N LEU A 648 26.00 13.23 -19.58
CA LEU A 648 26.31 11.88 -20.07
C LEU A 648 27.46 11.32 -19.23
N ALA A 649 27.23 10.23 -18.48
CA ALA A 649 28.23 9.65 -17.61
C ALA A 649 28.70 8.29 -18.14
N LEU A 650 29.98 8.00 -17.98
CA LEU A 650 30.55 6.67 -18.19
C LEU A 650 30.98 6.09 -16.85
N TRP A 651 30.61 4.83 -16.64
CA TRP A 651 30.84 4.10 -15.41
C TRP A 651 31.63 2.83 -15.73
N SER A 652 32.65 2.54 -14.94
CA SER A 652 33.24 1.20 -14.88
C SER A 652 32.90 0.63 -13.51
N HIS A 653 32.23 -0.52 -13.49
CA HIS A 653 31.61 -1.05 -12.28
C HIS A 653 30.66 -0.02 -11.63
N ARG A 654 31.02 0.50 -10.46
CA ARG A 654 30.31 1.59 -9.76
C ARG A 654 31.04 2.93 -9.79
N THR A 655 32.21 2.97 -10.40
CA THR A 655 33.05 4.17 -10.45
C THR A 655 32.72 4.98 -11.67
N ARG A 656 32.33 6.24 -11.46
CA ARG A 656 32.20 7.20 -12.56
C ARG A 656 33.59 7.49 -13.12
N ILE A 657 33.87 6.98 -14.31
CA ILE A 657 35.19 7.13 -14.95
C ILE A 657 35.26 8.38 -15.82
N ALA A 658 34.14 8.87 -16.35
CA ALA A 658 34.07 10.10 -17.14
C ALA A 658 32.69 10.77 -17.07
N GLU A 659 32.70 12.08 -17.29
CA GLU A 659 31.54 12.90 -17.59
C GLU A 659 31.75 13.53 -18.97
N LEU A 660 30.78 13.34 -19.84
CA LEU A 660 30.73 13.80 -21.22
C LEU A 660 29.57 14.80 -21.34
N GLY A 661 29.75 15.83 -22.16
CA GLY A 661 28.75 16.90 -22.33
C GLY A 661 29.03 18.15 -21.48
N SER A 662 28.13 19.13 -21.55
CA SER A 662 28.23 20.41 -20.83
C SER A 662 26.96 20.63 -20.00
N PRO A 663 27.08 21.02 -18.71
CA PRO A 663 25.94 21.35 -17.86
C PRO A 663 25.07 22.53 -18.37
N GLN A 664 25.57 23.29 -19.35
CA GLN A 664 24.85 24.42 -19.94
C GLN A 664 23.77 23.97 -20.95
N GLU A 665 23.82 22.73 -21.41
CA GLU A 665 22.85 22.17 -22.36
C GLU A 665 21.67 21.53 -21.59
N THR A 666 20.46 22.03 -21.82
CA THR A 666 19.28 21.71 -20.98
C THR A 666 18.40 20.56 -21.48
N ALA A 667 18.62 20.06 -22.71
CA ALA A 667 17.81 18.96 -23.26
C ALA A 667 18.35 17.61 -22.77
N ALA A 668 17.49 16.76 -22.21
CA ALA A 668 17.89 15.45 -21.69
C ALA A 668 18.34 14.49 -22.81
N TYR A 669 19.25 13.59 -22.46
CA TYR A 669 19.63 12.46 -23.32
C TYR A 669 18.55 11.38 -23.24
N SER A 670 17.93 11.05 -24.38
CA SER A 670 16.79 10.12 -24.46
C SER A 670 17.11 8.77 -25.08
N ALA A 671 18.30 8.59 -25.66
CA ALA A 671 18.73 7.33 -26.26
C ALA A 671 20.27 7.22 -26.24
N LEU A 672 20.80 6.01 -26.02
CA LEU A 672 22.24 5.73 -26.02
C LEU A 672 22.53 4.42 -26.75
N GLY A 673 23.60 4.37 -27.53
CA GLY A 673 24.04 3.14 -28.20
C GLY A 673 25.53 3.09 -28.40
N PHE A 674 26.19 2.00 -28.00
CA PHE A 674 27.62 1.79 -28.23
C PHE A 674 27.88 1.20 -29.61
N ALA A 675 28.96 1.64 -30.26
CA ALA A 675 29.43 0.97 -31.45
C ALA A 675 30.00 -0.41 -31.09
N PRO A 676 29.97 -1.39 -32.02
CA PRO A 676 30.53 -2.73 -31.79
C PRO A 676 32.02 -2.75 -31.42
N ASP A 677 32.75 -1.68 -31.72
CA ASP A 677 34.17 -1.51 -31.34
C ASP A 677 34.38 -1.06 -29.88
N GLY A 678 33.31 -0.67 -29.17
CA GLY A 678 33.33 -0.15 -27.79
C GLY A 678 33.95 1.24 -27.62
N LYS A 679 34.51 1.82 -28.68
CA LYS A 679 35.25 3.09 -28.65
C LYS A 679 34.37 4.30 -28.99
N ARG A 680 33.20 4.06 -29.56
CA ARG A 680 32.25 5.10 -29.94
C ARG A 680 30.92 4.92 -29.23
N LEU A 681 30.33 6.03 -28.82
CA LEU A 681 29.01 6.10 -28.19
C LEU A 681 28.16 7.13 -28.92
N ALA A 682 26.97 6.74 -29.37
CA ALA A 682 25.96 7.63 -29.91
C ALA A 682 25.00 8.02 -28.78
N ALA A 683 24.65 9.30 -28.74
CA ALA A 683 23.71 9.84 -27.77
C ALA A 683 22.68 10.72 -28.46
N GLY A 684 21.41 10.33 -28.35
CA GLY A 684 20.26 11.10 -28.84
C GLY A 684 19.66 11.96 -27.73
N ARG A 685 19.20 13.16 -28.07
CA ARG A 685 18.55 14.10 -27.15
C ARG A 685 17.07 14.30 -27.45
N GLU A 686 16.33 14.79 -26.46
CA GLU A 686 14.91 15.14 -26.60
C GLU A 686 14.61 16.23 -27.64
N ASN A 687 15.56 17.15 -27.86
CA ASN A 687 15.47 18.18 -28.89
C ASN A 687 15.80 17.65 -30.31
N GLY A 688 16.04 16.35 -30.45
CA GLY A 688 16.35 15.71 -31.72
C GLY A 688 17.81 15.81 -32.16
N GLN A 689 18.70 16.36 -31.34
CA GLN A 689 20.14 16.36 -31.58
C GLN A 689 20.73 14.96 -31.38
N ILE A 690 21.73 14.62 -32.18
CA ILE A 690 22.49 13.36 -32.09
C ILE A 690 23.97 13.73 -31.93
N GLU A 691 24.63 13.10 -30.99
CA GLU A 691 26.06 13.27 -30.71
C GLU A 691 26.78 11.93 -30.82
N VAL A 692 28.00 11.94 -31.33
CA VAL A 692 28.90 10.77 -31.33
C VAL A 692 30.17 11.13 -30.58
N TRP A 693 30.51 10.31 -29.60
CA TRP A 693 31.60 10.50 -28.67
C TRP A 693 32.66 9.42 -28.84
N ASP A 694 33.94 9.80 -28.72
CA ASP A 694 35.04 8.88 -28.45
C ASP A 694 35.04 8.59 -26.95
N THR A 695 34.79 7.35 -26.55
CA THR A 695 34.76 6.96 -25.14
C THR A 695 36.14 6.84 -24.53
N THR A 696 37.17 6.56 -25.35
CA THR A 696 38.56 6.45 -24.92
C THR A 696 39.22 7.82 -24.80
N GLY A 697 39.04 8.67 -25.81
CA GLY A 697 39.53 10.05 -25.84
C GLY A 697 38.68 11.03 -25.05
N ARG A 698 37.45 10.65 -24.68
CA ARG A 698 36.45 11.46 -23.95
C ARG A 698 36.13 12.78 -24.67
N VAL A 699 36.07 12.72 -25.99
CA VAL A 699 35.85 13.89 -26.86
C VAL A 699 34.66 13.68 -27.78
N ARG A 700 33.88 14.73 -28.00
CA ARG A 700 32.79 14.72 -28.99
C ARG A 700 33.38 14.73 -30.39
N ILE A 701 33.18 13.66 -31.15
CA ILE A 701 33.68 13.51 -32.52
C ILE A 701 32.75 14.23 -33.51
N ALA A 702 31.44 14.12 -33.29
CA ALA A 702 30.44 14.70 -34.17
C ALA A 702 29.15 15.07 -33.42
N ALA A 703 28.41 16.04 -33.97
CA ALA A 703 27.08 16.42 -33.47
C ALA A 703 26.24 17.02 -34.60
N THR A 704 24.94 16.76 -34.59
CA THR A 704 23.95 17.44 -35.45
C THR A 704 23.39 18.70 -34.78
N SER A 705 22.70 19.55 -35.55
CA SER A 705 21.92 20.68 -35.00
C SER A 705 20.54 20.21 -34.55
N GLY A 706 20.11 20.57 -33.33
CA GLY A 706 18.80 20.19 -32.76
C GLY A 706 17.64 21.14 -33.13
N THR A 707 16.42 20.73 -32.75
CA THR A 707 15.04 21.28 -32.97
C THR A 707 14.13 20.47 -33.90
N GLY A 708 14.36 19.16 -34.01
CA GLY A 708 13.42 18.18 -34.59
C GLY A 708 12.65 17.41 -33.50
N ALA A 709 11.89 16.38 -33.90
CA ALA A 709 11.25 15.46 -32.94
C ALA A 709 12.28 14.70 -32.09
N ARG A 710 11.89 14.29 -30.88
CA ARG A 710 12.70 13.49 -29.93
C ARG A 710 13.26 12.24 -30.61
N ILE A 711 14.54 11.95 -30.31
CA ILE A 711 15.14 10.67 -30.64
C ILE A 711 14.60 9.63 -29.67
N THR A 712 13.91 8.62 -30.18
CA THR A 712 13.39 7.53 -29.34
C THR A 712 14.47 6.50 -29.06
N ASP A 713 15.26 6.14 -30.07
CA ASP A 713 16.35 5.17 -29.90
C ASP A 713 17.45 5.29 -30.99
N VAL A 714 18.65 4.75 -30.74
CA VAL A 714 19.83 4.77 -31.62
C VAL A 714 20.62 3.45 -31.60
N GLU A 715 20.97 2.92 -32.77
CA GLU A 715 21.70 1.64 -32.89
C GLU A 715 22.84 1.68 -33.92
N PHE A 716 24.00 1.09 -33.59
CA PHE A 716 25.17 1.09 -34.46
C PHE A 716 25.29 -0.18 -35.29
N THR A 717 25.19 -0.04 -36.61
CA THR A 717 25.38 -1.12 -37.57
C THR A 717 26.79 -1.06 -38.18
N GLY A 718 27.80 -0.98 -37.31
CA GLY A 718 29.22 -0.84 -37.68
C GLY A 718 29.62 0.58 -38.12
N GLN A 719 29.46 0.90 -39.40
CA GLN A 719 29.80 2.23 -39.98
C GLN A 719 28.58 3.14 -40.19
N ILE A 720 27.38 2.61 -39.98
CA ILE A 720 26.13 3.34 -40.07
C ILE A 720 25.51 3.41 -38.67
N LEU A 721 24.88 4.54 -38.35
CA LEU A 721 24.05 4.74 -37.18
C LEU A 721 22.58 4.78 -37.64
N ALA A 722 21.78 3.85 -37.14
CA ALA A 722 20.32 3.89 -37.28
C ALA A 722 19.73 4.75 -36.16
N VAL A 723 18.82 5.65 -36.51
CA VAL A 723 18.23 6.61 -35.57
C VAL A 723 16.71 6.58 -35.72
N ALA A 724 16.02 6.22 -34.65
CA ALA A 724 14.56 6.30 -34.57
C ALA A 724 14.14 7.71 -34.16
N ARG A 725 13.33 8.36 -35.01
CA ARG A 725 12.82 9.70 -34.78
C ARG A 725 11.34 9.73 -35.13
N GLY A 726 10.48 9.70 -34.11
CA GLY A 726 9.03 9.72 -34.28
C GLY A 726 8.55 8.53 -35.11
N THR A 727 8.23 8.76 -36.38
CA THR A 727 7.71 7.73 -37.29
C THR A 727 8.72 7.24 -38.35
N THR A 728 9.96 7.73 -38.29
CA THR A 728 10.98 7.46 -39.30
C THR A 728 12.22 6.83 -38.68
N VAL A 729 12.89 5.97 -39.45
CA VAL A 729 14.22 5.43 -39.10
C VAL A 729 15.21 5.98 -40.11
N GLU A 730 16.07 6.89 -39.66
CA GLU A 730 17.10 7.53 -40.48
C GLU A 730 18.41 6.75 -40.38
N LEU A 731 19.12 6.66 -41.50
CA LEU A 731 20.47 6.08 -41.56
C LEU A 731 21.50 7.19 -41.75
N TRP A 732 22.51 7.18 -40.90
CA TRP A 732 23.58 8.18 -40.87
C TRP A 732 24.94 7.50 -40.99
N ASP A 733 25.89 8.16 -41.67
CA ASP A 733 27.30 7.80 -41.53
C ASP A 733 27.74 8.04 -40.08
N THR A 734 28.51 7.14 -39.46
CA THR A 734 28.97 7.29 -38.07
C THR A 734 29.76 8.58 -37.79
N ALA A 735 30.35 9.23 -38.79
CA ALA A 735 30.96 10.55 -38.64
C ALA A 735 29.91 11.70 -38.59
N LEU A 736 28.61 11.38 -38.71
CA LEU A 736 27.44 12.25 -38.84
C LEU A 736 27.58 13.35 -39.92
N ARG A 737 28.51 13.18 -40.86
CA ARG A 737 28.79 14.19 -41.89
C ARG A 737 27.66 14.31 -42.90
N GLN A 738 26.98 13.20 -43.22
CA GLN A 738 25.85 13.14 -44.13
C GLN A 738 24.85 12.05 -43.72
N ARG A 739 23.56 12.34 -43.89
CA ARG A 739 22.48 11.35 -43.86
C ARG A 739 22.62 10.46 -45.09
N THR A 740 22.74 9.14 -44.89
CA THR A 740 22.95 8.16 -45.97
C THR A 740 21.64 7.62 -46.54
N GLY A 741 20.55 7.67 -45.76
CA GLY A 741 19.22 7.28 -46.23
C GLY A 741 18.13 7.29 -45.15
N GLU A 742 16.99 6.72 -45.50
CA GLU A 742 15.84 6.44 -44.62
C GLU A 742 15.31 5.05 -44.95
N LEU A 743 14.87 4.29 -43.94
CA LEU A 743 14.16 3.04 -44.20
C LEU A 743 12.75 3.37 -44.73
N PRO A 744 12.38 2.90 -45.93
CA PRO A 744 11.09 3.23 -46.52
C PRO A 744 9.96 2.49 -45.81
N GLY A 745 9.03 3.23 -45.19
CA GLY A 745 7.80 2.66 -44.66
C GLY A 745 7.02 3.59 -43.73
N GLY A 746 5.68 3.48 -43.76
CA GLY A 746 4.78 4.14 -42.82
C GLY A 746 4.63 3.31 -41.55
N PHE A 747 5.68 3.27 -40.73
CA PHE A 747 5.77 2.35 -39.59
C PHE A 747 4.84 2.68 -38.42
N GLY A 748 4.27 3.90 -38.38
CA GLY A 748 3.71 4.44 -37.13
C GLY A 748 4.86 4.96 -36.24
N THR A 749 4.59 5.24 -34.97
CA THR A 749 5.65 5.62 -34.02
C THR A 749 6.60 4.43 -33.83
N VAL A 750 7.91 4.70 -33.88
CA VAL A 750 8.96 3.72 -33.60
C VAL A 750 9.44 3.96 -32.17
N TRP A 751 9.19 3.00 -31.30
CA TRP A 751 9.47 3.08 -29.86
C TRP A 751 10.91 2.66 -29.55
N GLU A 752 11.35 1.52 -30.10
CA GLU A 752 12.64 0.88 -29.80
C GLU A 752 13.26 0.27 -31.08
N LEU A 753 14.59 0.25 -31.16
CA LEU A 753 15.39 -0.44 -32.17
C LEU A 753 16.18 -1.57 -31.51
N ALA A 754 16.33 -2.71 -32.18
CA ALA A 754 17.27 -3.74 -31.73
C ALA A 754 18.04 -4.30 -32.91
N LEU A 755 19.37 -4.31 -32.82
CA LEU A 755 20.23 -4.88 -33.86
C LEU A 755 20.56 -6.35 -33.55
N SER A 756 20.48 -7.21 -34.57
CA SER A 756 20.94 -8.59 -34.43
C SER A 756 22.46 -8.64 -34.20
N PRO A 757 22.98 -9.63 -33.46
CA PRO A 757 24.42 -9.72 -33.14
C PRO A 757 25.36 -9.79 -34.35
N ASP A 758 24.86 -10.23 -35.51
CA ASP A 758 25.60 -10.25 -36.78
C ASP A 758 25.60 -8.90 -37.52
N GLY A 759 24.90 -7.90 -37.00
CA GLY A 759 24.76 -6.56 -37.55
C GLY A 759 23.94 -6.49 -38.84
N ARG A 760 23.22 -7.55 -39.23
CA ARG A 760 22.51 -7.62 -40.52
C ARG A 760 21.02 -7.29 -40.42
N THR A 761 20.39 -7.58 -39.29
CA THR A 761 18.94 -7.45 -39.13
C THR A 761 18.62 -6.42 -38.06
N LEU A 762 17.86 -5.39 -38.42
CA LEU A 762 17.32 -4.41 -37.49
C LEU A 762 15.85 -4.74 -37.19
N ALA A 763 15.50 -4.90 -35.92
CA ALA A 763 14.13 -5.01 -35.47
C ALA A 763 13.62 -3.63 -35.01
N LEU A 764 12.37 -3.32 -35.35
CA LEU A 764 11.68 -2.10 -34.97
C LEU A 764 10.45 -2.47 -34.13
N ALA A 765 10.34 -1.91 -32.93
CA ALA A 765 9.11 -1.91 -32.13
C ALA A 765 8.24 -0.72 -32.56
N THR A 766 7.03 -1.00 -33.06
CA THR A 766 6.17 0.04 -33.65
C THR A 766 4.71 -0.09 -33.21
N ASP A 767 3.93 0.97 -33.43
CA ASP A 767 2.47 0.96 -33.24
C ASP A 767 1.76 -0.14 -34.07
N ASN A 768 2.38 -0.57 -35.17
CA ASN A 768 1.86 -1.59 -36.08
C ASN A 768 2.40 -3.01 -35.79
N GLY A 769 3.28 -3.16 -34.80
CA GLY A 769 3.92 -4.42 -34.43
C GLY A 769 5.42 -4.45 -34.70
N ILE A 770 5.98 -5.66 -34.78
CA ILE A 770 7.42 -5.87 -35.00
C ILE A 770 7.71 -5.81 -36.50
N VAL A 771 8.64 -4.95 -36.90
CA VAL A 771 9.18 -4.93 -38.27
C VAL A 771 10.62 -5.39 -38.23
N LEU A 772 10.94 -6.42 -39.03
CA LEU A 772 12.31 -6.88 -39.23
C LEU A 772 12.83 -6.35 -40.57
N TRP A 773 14.03 -5.78 -40.55
CA TRP A 773 14.67 -5.17 -41.72
C TRP A 773 16.06 -5.74 -41.95
N ASP A 774 16.33 -6.22 -43.15
CA ASP A 774 17.66 -6.66 -43.56
C ASP A 774 18.44 -5.45 -44.10
N LEU A 775 19.53 -5.09 -43.42
CA LEU A 775 20.36 -3.93 -43.73
C LEU A 775 21.30 -4.16 -44.91
N GLY A 776 21.65 -5.40 -45.22
CA GLY A 776 22.55 -5.73 -46.33
C GLY A 776 21.87 -5.62 -47.69
N THR A 777 20.62 -6.05 -47.76
CA THR A 777 19.75 -5.98 -48.95
C THR A 777 18.86 -4.73 -48.94
N ASN A 778 18.75 -4.06 -47.81
CA ASN A 778 17.83 -2.96 -47.53
C ASN A 778 16.36 -3.34 -47.84
N THR A 779 15.92 -4.50 -47.34
CA THR A 779 14.56 -5.02 -47.57
C THR A 779 13.86 -5.41 -46.27
N ARG A 780 12.52 -5.25 -46.24
CA ARG A 780 11.69 -5.74 -45.14
C ARG A 780 11.62 -7.27 -45.16
N LEU A 781 11.95 -7.90 -44.04
CA LEU A 781 11.85 -9.35 -43.87
C LEU A 781 10.40 -9.80 -43.58
N PRO A 782 10.07 -11.08 -43.80
CA PRO A 782 8.72 -11.60 -43.57
C PRO A 782 8.26 -11.43 -42.11
N GLU A 783 7.01 -10.99 -41.93
CA GLU A 783 6.39 -10.77 -40.62
C GLU A 783 6.48 -11.99 -39.69
N LEU A 784 6.64 -11.73 -38.40
CA LEU A 784 6.58 -12.77 -37.37
C LEU A 784 5.12 -13.24 -37.17
N PRO A 785 4.89 -14.52 -36.83
CA PRO A 785 3.57 -15.03 -36.46
C PRO A 785 2.95 -14.22 -35.31
N GLN A 786 1.61 -14.17 -35.24
CA GLN A 786 0.80 -13.49 -34.21
C GLN A 786 1.38 -13.57 -32.78
N PRO A 787 1.10 -12.57 -31.91
CA PRO A 787 0.02 -11.57 -32.01
C PRO A 787 0.39 -10.28 -32.75
N ARG A 788 -0.65 -9.62 -33.30
CA ARG A 788 -0.57 -8.31 -33.99
C ARG A 788 -1.01 -7.18 -33.06
N GLY A 789 -0.38 -6.02 -33.14
CA GLY A 789 -0.73 -4.81 -32.38
C GLY A 789 0.51 -4.03 -31.94
N PRO A 790 0.34 -2.93 -31.18
CA PRO A 790 1.45 -2.09 -30.75
C PRO A 790 2.48 -2.88 -29.92
N VAL A 791 3.75 -2.59 -30.16
CA VAL A 791 4.91 -3.13 -29.44
C VAL A 791 5.73 -1.95 -28.96
N ASN A 792 6.07 -1.97 -27.67
CA ASN A 792 6.88 -0.92 -27.07
C ASN A 792 8.35 -1.32 -27.03
N GLU A 793 8.63 -2.57 -26.64
CA GLU A 793 9.99 -3.08 -26.41
C GLU A 793 10.31 -4.24 -27.34
N VAL A 794 11.56 -4.33 -27.80
CA VAL A 794 12.05 -5.45 -28.60
C VAL A 794 13.53 -5.74 -28.30
N ALA A 795 13.92 -7.01 -28.24
CA ALA A 795 15.31 -7.39 -27.99
C ALA A 795 15.71 -8.68 -28.73
N PHE A 796 16.96 -8.76 -29.20
CA PHE A 796 17.55 -9.97 -29.76
C PHE A 796 18.32 -10.76 -28.70
N SER A 797 18.33 -12.08 -28.82
CA SER A 797 19.25 -12.92 -28.06
C SER A 797 20.70 -12.72 -28.54
N PRO A 798 21.72 -12.94 -27.67
CA PRO A 798 23.13 -12.73 -28.01
C PRO A 798 23.65 -13.59 -29.16
N ASP A 799 22.99 -14.72 -29.45
CA ASP A 799 23.29 -15.61 -30.57
C ASP A 799 22.47 -15.30 -31.83
N GLY A 800 21.53 -14.34 -31.77
CA GLY A 800 20.64 -13.93 -32.85
C GLY A 800 19.57 -14.96 -33.22
N SER A 801 19.43 -16.04 -32.45
CA SER A 801 18.49 -17.11 -32.76
C SER A 801 17.06 -16.82 -32.28
N ARG A 802 16.88 -15.85 -31.36
CA ARG A 802 15.61 -15.50 -30.74
C ARG A 802 15.39 -13.98 -30.73
N ILE A 803 14.13 -13.59 -30.75
CA ILE A 803 13.69 -12.21 -30.54
C ILE A 803 12.55 -12.19 -29.53
N ALA A 804 12.55 -11.24 -28.61
CA ALA A 804 11.48 -11.03 -27.64
C ALA A 804 10.85 -9.66 -27.84
N ALA A 805 9.57 -9.54 -27.48
CA ALA A 805 8.86 -8.27 -27.54
C ALA A 805 7.82 -8.16 -26.44
N ALA A 806 7.68 -6.96 -25.90
CA ALA A 806 6.67 -6.62 -24.91
C ALA A 806 5.65 -5.62 -25.47
N ARG A 807 4.39 -5.81 -25.08
CA ARG A 807 3.25 -5.05 -25.59
C ARG A 807 2.55 -4.28 -24.47
N PRO A 808 1.87 -3.16 -24.79
CA PRO A 808 1.08 -2.41 -23.80
C PRO A 808 -0.05 -3.20 -23.14
N ASP A 809 -0.49 -4.30 -23.74
CA ASP A 809 -1.56 -5.17 -23.22
C ASP A 809 -1.06 -6.24 -22.22
N LEU A 810 0.13 -6.03 -21.65
CA LEU A 810 0.81 -6.95 -20.72
C LEU A 810 1.26 -8.26 -21.36
N SER A 811 1.26 -8.37 -22.69
CA SER A 811 1.79 -9.55 -23.37
C SER A 811 3.31 -9.47 -23.50
N LEU A 812 4.00 -10.50 -23.05
CA LEU A 812 5.41 -10.74 -23.33
C LEU A 812 5.56 -12.02 -24.16
N SER A 813 6.19 -11.90 -25.32
CA SER A 813 6.33 -12.99 -26.29
C SER A 813 7.75 -13.09 -26.80
N MET A 814 8.18 -14.30 -27.15
CA MET A 814 9.46 -14.59 -27.79
C MET A 814 9.26 -15.49 -29.02
N TRP A 815 10.06 -15.26 -30.06
CA TRP A 815 10.07 -16.03 -31.31
C TRP A 815 11.44 -16.61 -31.58
N GLU A 816 11.49 -17.87 -32.00
CA GLU A 816 12.69 -18.48 -32.59
C GLU A 816 12.80 -18.09 -34.07
N LEU A 817 13.96 -17.58 -34.48
CA LEU A 817 14.25 -17.11 -35.84
C LEU A 817 14.91 -18.19 -36.71
N THR A 818 15.47 -19.23 -36.08
CA THR A 818 16.04 -20.40 -36.75
C THR A 818 15.05 -21.57 -36.70
N GLY A 819 14.84 -22.27 -37.82
CA GLY A 819 13.92 -23.41 -37.88
C GLY A 819 12.43 -23.03 -38.02
N SER A 820 11.52 -23.76 -37.36
CA SER A 820 10.10 -23.41 -37.34
C SER A 820 9.90 -22.23 -36.39
N ARG A 821 9.43 -21.07 -36.88
CA ARG A 821 9.15 -19.87 -36.08
C ARG A 821 8.11 -20.15 -35.00
N ARG A 822 8.55 -20.68 -33.85
CA ARG A 822 7.73 -20.96 -32.67
C ARG A 822 7.59 -19.68 -31.85
N THR A 823 6.38 -19.44 -31.35
CA THR A 823 6.10 -18.34 -30.44
C THR A 823 5.90 -18.91 -29.04
N THR A 824 6.63 -18.34 -28.08
CA THR A 824 6.53 -18.64 -26.65
C THR A 824 5.96 -17.41 -25.95
N GLY A 825 4.83 -17.57 -25.24
CA GLY A 825 4.26 -16.50 -24.41
C GLY A 825 4.63 -16.69 -22.95
N PHE A 826 4.93 -15.59 -22.25
CA PHE A 826 5.28 -15.59 -20.83
C PHE A 826 4.08 -15.16 -19.97
N PRO A 827 3.43 -16.08 -19.22
CA PRO A 827 2.27 -15.76 -18.41
C PRO A 827 2.64 -15.01 -17.13
N GLY A 828 1.70 -14.22 -16.59
CA GLY A 828 1.81 -13.62 -15.25
C GLY A 828 2.42 -12.22 -15.21
N VAL A 829 2.69 -11.58 -16.35
CA VAL A 829 3.01 -10.15 -16.41
C VAL A 829 1.81 -9.35 -15.90
N THR A 830 1.99 -8.60 -14.80
CA THR A 830 0.91 -7.85 -14.13
C THR A 830 0.98 -6.36 -14.36
N VAL A 831 2.13 -5.85 -14.83
CA VAL A 831 2.43 -4.44 -15.00
C VAL A 831 3.13 -4.24 -16.34
N PRO A 832 2.90 -3.12 -17.06
CA PRO A 832 3.55 -2.89 -18.35
C PRO A 832 5.07 -2.92 -18.23
N VAL A 833 5.69 -3.68 -19.13
CA VAL A 833 7.15 -3.74 -19.27
C VAL A 833 7.63 -2.44 -19.90
N SER A 834 8.60 -1.82 -19.25
CA SER A 834 9.22 -0.55 -19.64
C SER A 834 10.60 -0.71 -20.25
N GLY A 835 11.18 -1.92 -20.24
CA GLY A 835 12.47 -2.23 -20.83
C GLY A 835 12.66 -3.73 -20.93
N LEU A 836 13.38 -4.18 -21.96
CA LEU A 836 13.56 -5.60 -22.27
C LEU A 836 15.00 -5.90 -22.72
N ALA A 837 15.63 -6.92 -22.13
CA ALA A 837 16.98 -7.35 -22.51
C ALA A 837 17.16 -8.86 -22.41
N PHE A 838 18.01 -9.45 -23.25
CA PHE A 838 18.43 -10.83 -23.03
C PHE A 838 19.68 -10.90 -22.16
N ALA A 839 19.71 -11.88 -21.27
CA ALA A 839 20.92 -12.24 -20.56
C ALA A 839 21.96 -12.86 -21.52
N PRO A 840 23.25 -12.89 -21.13
CA PRO A 840 24.33 -13.45 -21.95
C PRO A 840 24.20 -14.93 -22.27
N ASP A 841 23.48 -15.67 -21.43
CA ASP A 841 23.21 -17.09 -21.63
C ASP A 841 22.30 -17.37 -22.84
N GLY A 842 21.64 -16.33 -23.39
CA GLY A 842 20.69 -16.42 -24.50
C GLY A 842 19.39 -17.17 -24.18
N ARG A 843 19.22 -17.62 -22.94
CA ARG A 843 18.05 -18.37 -22.47
C ARG A 843 17.17 -17.53 -21.56
N THR A 844 17.77 -16.64 -20.79
CA THR A 844 17.06 -15.83 -19.81
C THR A 844 16.68 -14.49 -20.42
N LEU A 845 15.39 -14.16 -20.37
CA LEU A 845 14.86 -12.86 -20.79
C LEU A 845 14.65 -11.99 -19.55
N LEU A 846 15.10 -10.74 -19.59
CA LEU A 846 14.99 -9.75 -18.53
C LEU A 846 13.92 -8.72 -18.90
N SER A 847 13.02 -8.42 -17.97
CA SER A 847 12.04 -7.34 -18.13
C SER A 847 12.04 -6.43 -16.91
N ALA A 848 12.09 -5.11 -17.13
CA ALA A 848 11.86 -4.10 -16.11
C ALA A 848 10.42 -3.57 -16.19
N SER A 849 9.83 -3.26 -15.03
CA SER A 849 8.44 -2.85 -14.91
C SER A 849 8.26 -1.63 -14.01
N PHE A 850 7.16 -0.89 -14.22
CA PHE A 850 6.82 0.30 -13.44
C PHE A 850 6.46 0.05 -11.96
N ASP A 851 6.36 -1.21 -11.52
CA ASP A 851 6.15 -1.60 -10.12
C ASP A 851 7.47 -1.89 -9.38
N ASN A 852 8.59 -1.41 -9.92
CA ASN A 852 9.93 -1.60 -9.36
C ASN A 852 10.39 -3.06 -9.39
N THR A 853 9.91 -3.85 -10.34
CA THR A 853 10.33 -5.25 -10.49
C THR A 853 11.22 -5.44 -11.71
N VAL A 854 12.32 -6.19 -11.51
CA VAL A 854 13.04 -6.83 -12.61
C VAL A 854 12.66 -8.30 -12.60
N THR A 855 12.05 -8.79 -13.67
CA THR A 855 11.70 -10.21 -13.80
C THR A 855 12.64 -10.89 -14.79
N LEU A 856 13.18 -12.04 -14.38
CA LEU A 856 13.98 -12.93 -15.20
C LEU A 856 13.07 -14.10 -15.61
N TRP A 857 12.89 -14.29 -16.90
CA TRP A 857 12.05 -15.34 -17.49
C TRP A 857 12.92 -16.42 -18.11
N ASP A 858 12.63 -17.69 -17.79
CA ASP A 858 13.27 -18.80 -18.48
C ASP A 858 12.62 -18.97 -19.87
N GLY A 859 13.38 -18.71 -20.93
CA GLY A 859 12.91 -18.78 -22.31
C GLY A 859 12.54 -20.19 -22.77
N ASP A 860 13.09 -21.23 -22.14
CA ASP A 860 12.76 -22.63 -22.44
C ASP A 860 11.57 -23.11 -21.57
N ARG A 861 11.29 -22.43 -20.45
CA ARG A 861 10.20 -22.73 -19.51
C ARG A 861 9.46 -21.45 -19.08
N PRO A 862 8.52 -20.92 -19.88
CA PRO A 862 7.91 -19.60 -19.66
C PRO A 862 7.15 -19.43 -18.34
N GLY A 863 6.79 -20.52 -17.65
CA GLY A 863 6.19 -20.48 -16.32
C GLY A 863 7.19 -20.28 -15.18
N GLN A 864 8.49 -20.47 -15.41
CA GLN A 864 9.54 -20.22 -14.41
C GLN A 864 10.04 -18.78 -14.54
N ARG A 865 9.88 -18.01 -13.48
CA ARG A 865 10.37 -16.64 -13.38
C ARG A 865 10.98 -16.34 -12.03
N ARG A 866 11.93 -15.41 -12.00
CA ARG A 866 12.53 -14.84 -10.79
C ARG A 866 12.23 -13.35 -10.77
N THR A 867 11.75 -12.83 -9.64
CA THR A 867 11.48 -11.40 -9.48
C THR A 867 12.50 -10.81 -8.53
N LEU A 868 13.19 -9.76 -8.97
CA LEU A 868 14.05 -8.93 -8.14
C LEU A 868 13.28 -7.65 -7.82
N LEU A 869 13.23 -7.28 -6.55
CA LEU A 869 12.59 -6.05 -6.10
C LEU A 869 13.62 -4.93 -6.04
N ALA A 870 13.33 -3.83 -6.74
CA ALA A 870 14.02 -2.57 -6.55
C ALA A 870 13.41 -1.85 -5.34
N THR A 871 14.26 -1.35 -4.44
CA THR A 871 13.85 -0.62 -3.23
C THR A 871 13.41 0.82 -3.51
N GLU A 872 13.57 1.29 -4.75
CA GLU A 872 13.38 2.70 -5.13
C GLU A 872 11.94 3.01 -5.54
N PRO A 873 11.27 4.01 -4.94
CA PRO A 873 9.95 4.46 -5.39
C PRO A 873 10.06 5.22 -6.72
N GLY A 874 9.33 4.81 -7.77
CA GLY A 874 9.28 5.59 -9.01
C GLY A 874 9.05 4.82 -10.31
N GLY A 875 9.07 3.50 -10.27
CA GLY A 875 9.01 2.62 -11.44
C GLY A 875 10.36 2.51 -12.13
N LEU A 876 10.71 1.31 -12.56
CA LEU A 876 11.82 1.15 -13.49
C LEU A 876 11.36 1.63 -14.86
N THR A 877 12.25 2.25 -15.60
CA THR A 877 11.98 2.88 -16.90
C THR A 877 12.74 2.23 -18.04
N ASP A 878 13.78 1.43 -17.76
CA ASP A 878 14.64 0.78 -18.76
C ASP A 878 15.53 -0.31 -18.11
N ILE A 879 16.08 -1.23 -18.90
CA ILE A 879 17.01 -2.30 -18.47
C ILE A 879 18.00 -2.70 -19.57
N ALA A 880 19.25 -2.95 -19.21
CA ALA A 880 20.24 -3.57 -20.08
C ALA A 880 21.01 -4.68 -19.39
N ALA A 881 21.48 -5.63 -20.19
CA ALA A 881 22.38 -6.69 -19.78
C ALA A 881 23.70 -6.59 -20.54
N SER A 882 24.79 -6.81 -19.80
CA SER A 882 26.14 -6.93 -20.33
C SER A 882 26.47 -8.40 -20.59
N ARG A 883 27.33 -8.66 -21.58
CA ARG A 883 27.84 -10.01 -21.90
C ARG A 883 28.57 -10.70 -20.75
N ASP A 884 29.11 -9.96 -19.79
CA ASP A 884 29.80 -10.51 -18.62
C ASP A 884 28.84 -11.02 -17.52
N GLY A 885 27.54 -10.77 -17.65
CA GLY A 885 26.53 -11.15 -16.66
C GLY A 885 26.07 -10.00 -15.76
N SER A 886 26.52 -8.77 -16.00
CA SER A 886 25.99 -7.58 -15.30
C SER A 886 24.61 -7.19 -15.84
N ILE A 887 23.69 -6.83 -14.95
CA ILE A 887 22.35 -6.31 -15.29
C ILE A 887 22.26 -4.89 -14.73
N ALA A 888 21.80 -3.92 -15.50
CA ALA A 888 21.49 -2.58 -15.03
C ALA A 888 20.03 -2.25 -15.33
N ALA A 889 19.27 -1.83 -14.33
CA ALA A 889 17.92 -1.30 -14.50
C ALA A 889 17.86 0.13 -13.97
N MET A 890 17.11 1.00 -14.63
CA MET A 890 17.09 2.42 -14.31
C MET A 890 15.70 2.83 -13.81
N SER A 891 15.69 3.73 -12.84
CA SER A 891 14.55 4.55 -12.44
C SER A 891 14.88 6.02 -12.69
N ARG A 892 13.94 6.92 -12.43
CA ARG A 892 14.16 8.37 -12.57
C ARG A 892 15.35 8.90 -11.75
N ASP A 893 15.57 8.33 -10.57
CA ASP A 893 16.47 8.89 -9.56
C ASP A 893 17.71 8.01 -9.26
N ALA A 894 17.69 6.76 -9.71
CA ALA A 894 18.77 5.81 -9.46
C ALA A 894 18.90 4.76 -10.58
N ILE A 895 20.12 4.27 -10.77
CA ILE A 895 20.41 3.09 -11.59
C ILE A 895 20.82 1.97 -10.65
N LEU A 896 20.19 0.81 -10.80
CA LEU A 896 20.42 -0.37 -9.99
C LEU A 896 21.18 -1.40 -10.83
N ARG A 897 22.26 -1.94 -10.29
CA ARG A 897 23.12 -2.91 -10.97
C ARG A 897 23.20 -4.23 -10.21
N TRP A 898 22.98 -5.35 -10.88
CA TRP A 898 23.13 -6.71 -10.35
C TRP A 898 24.20 -7.51 -11.09
N GLU A 899 24.73 -8.53 -10.42
CA GLU A 899 25.58 -9.58 -11.00
C GLU A 899 24.74 -10.86 -11.10
N MET A 900 24.51 -11.37 -12.32
CA MET A 900 23.66 -12.53 -12.56
C MET A 900 24.17 -13.80 -11.85
N ALA A 901 25.48 -13.91 -11.65
CA ALA A 901 26.13 -14.99 -10.92
C ALA A 901 25.79 -14.99 -9.41
N ARG A 902 25.29 -13.89 -8.86
CA ARG A 902 25.03 -13.73 -7.42
C ARG A 902 23.55 -13.55 -7.08
N LEU A 903 22.66 -13.71 -8.06
CA LEU A 903 21.22 -13.62 -7.84
C LEU A 903 20.70 -14.84 -7.07
N PRO A 904 19.80 -14.64 -6.09
CA PRO A 904 19.23 -15.72 -5.27
C PRO A 904 18.46 -16.71 -6.12
N LEU A 905 18.43 -17.98 -5.72
CA LEU A 905 17.68 -19.01 -6.43
C LEU A 905 16.18 -18.71 -6.37
N ALA A 906 15.46 -18.95 -7.47
CA ALA A 906 14.01 -18.77 -7.50
C ALA A 906 13.31 -20.03 -6.99
N ALA A 907 12.46 -19.88 -5.97
CA ALA A 907 11.46 -20.86 -5.61
C ALA A 907 10.22 -20.66 -6.50
N PRO A 908 9.69 -21.70 -7.16
CA PRO A 908 8.50 -21.56 -7.97
C PRO A 908 7.21 -21.27 -7.17
N GLU A 909 7.19 -21.55 -5.86
CA GLU A 909 6.09 -21.24 -4.94
C GLU A 909 6.60 -20.83 -3.55
N SER A 910 5.75 -20.12 -2.81
CA SER A 910 6.02 -19.61 -1.45
C SER A 910 6.24 -20.71 -0.40
N SER A 911 5.80 -21.95 -0.61
CA SER A 911 5.76 -23.00 0.43
C SER A 911 6.47 -24.31 0.07
N ALA A 912 7.37 -24.32 -0.90
CA ALA A 912 8.03 -25.54 -1.36
C ALA A 912 9.02 -26.10 -0.30
N PRO A 913 8.91 -27.36 0.13
CA PRO A 913 9.93 -28.01 0.95
C PRO A 913 11.18 -28.24 0.11
N ILE A 914 12.34 -27.94 0.70
CA ILE A 914 13.65 -28.07 0.06
C ILE A 914 14.59 -28.96 0.89
N THR A 915 15.54 -29.62 0.23
CA THR A 915 16.65 -30.34 0.85
C THR A 915 17.89 -30.28 -0.04
N TYR A 916 19.08 -30.51 0.52
CA TYR A 916 20.27 -30.75 -0.30
C TYR A 916 20.28 -32.17 -0.87
N THR A 917 20.86 -32.37 -2.04
CA THR A 917 21.19 -33.71 -2.53
C THR A 917 22.14 -34.42 -1.57
N PRO A 918 22.17 -35.77 -1.54
CA PRO A 918 23.07 -36.52 -0.66
C PRO A 918 24.56 -36.18 -0.84
N ASP A 919 24.98 -35.79 -2.04
CA ASP A 919 26.33 -35.34 -2.36
C ASP A 919 26.57 -33.85 -2.08
N GLY A 920 25.52 -33.10 -1.70
CA GLY A 920 25.56 -31.67 -1.43
C GLY A 920 25.75 -30.77 -2.66
N SER A 921 25.70 -31.32 -3.87
CA SER A 921 25.98 -30.58 -5.11
C SER A 921 24.81 -29.74 -5.63
N ALA A 922 23.59 -30.02 -5.15
CA ALA A 922 22.37 -29.37 -5.59
C ALA A 922 21.34 -29.25 -4.46
N LEU A 923 20.36 -28.37 -4.64
CA LEU A 923 19.13 -28.35 -3.84
C LEU A 923 18.03 -29.07 -4.61
N VAL A 924 17.16 -29.77 -3.90
CA VAL A 924 15.98 -30.44 -4.46
C VAL A 924 14.76 -30.01 -3.67
N GLY A 925 13.66 -29.74 -4.36
CA GLY A 925 12.40 -29.34 -3.73
C GLY A 925 11.19 -29.67 -4.58
N ALA A 926 10.02 -29.62 -3.96
CA ALA A 926 8.75 -29.90 -4.64
C ALA A 926 8.04 -28.58 -4.97
N ALA A 927 7.74 -28.35 -6.24
CA ALA A 927 7.09 -27.12 -6.73
C ALA A 927 6.04 -27.45 -7.80
N ASP A 928 4.80 -27.00 -7.63
CA ASP A 928 3.67 -27.29 -8.55
C ASP A 928 3.50 -28.79 -8.87
N GLY A 929 3.81 -29.62 -7.89
CA GLY A 929 3.82 -31.05 -8.10
C GLY A 929 4.86 -31.48 -9.12
N THR A 930 6.04 -30.87 -9.12
CA THR A 930 7.23 -31.31 -9.85
C THR A 930 8.41 -31.28 -8.89
N LEU A 931 9.23 -32.33 -8.86
CA LEU A 931 10.53 -32.29 -8.19
C LEU A 931 11.46 -31.41 -9.01
N VAL A 932 11.93 -30.29 -8.47
CA VAL A 932 12.92 -29.43 -9.14
C VAL A 932 14.25 -29.61 -8.45
N GLU A 933 15.32 -29.73 -9.23
CA GLU A 933 16.70 -29.75 -8.73
C GLU A 933 17.39 -28.45 -9.16
N TRP A 934 17.89 -27.66 -8.22
CA TRP A 934 18.66 -26.46 -8.48
C TRP A 934 20.16 -26.76 -8.37
N ARG A 935 20.88 -26.56 -9.48
CA ARG A 935 22.35 -26.71 -9.56
C ARG A 935 22.96 -25.37 -9.92
N GLY A 936 23.69 -24.76 -9.00
CA GLY A 936 24.08 -23.36 -9.14
C GLY A 936 22.84 -22.49 -9.40
N ASN A 937 22.96 -21.44 -10.20
CA ASN A 937 21.87 -20.47 -10.41
C ASN A 937 20.69 -20.95 -11.27
N GLY A 938 20.70 -22.21 -11.75
CA GLY A 938 19.71 -22.75 -12.68
C GLY A 938 18.96 -23.99 -12.17
N ALA A 939 17.71 -24.15 -12.60
CA ALA A 939 16.87 -25.32 -12.32
C ALA A 939 17.09 -26.43 -13.37
N ALA A 940 17.71 -27.55 -12.97
CA ALA A 940 17.80 -28.78 -13.75
C ALA A 940 16.44 -29.52 -13.74
N GLY A 941 16.09 -30.11 -14.90
CA GLY A 941 14.75 -30.61 -15.21
C GLY A 941 14.11 -31.50 -14.14
N GLY A 942 12.80 -31.32 -14.00
CA GLY A 942 12.02 -31.91 -12.92
C GLY A 942 11.14 -33.09 -13.30
N VAL A 943 10.70 -33.86 -12.30
CA VAL A 943 9.76 -34.99 -12.46
C VAL A 943 8.39 -34.58 -11.94
N PRO A 944 7.31 -34.67 -12.74
CA PRO A 944 5.98 -34.34 -12.27
C PRO A 944 5.50 -35.37 -11.22
N LEU A 945 5.21 -34.88 -10.02
CA LEU A 945 4.73 -35.57 -8.83
C LEU A 945 3.25 -35.28 -8.48
N GLY A 946 2.62 -34.25 -9.08
CA GLY A 946 1.24 -33.82 -8.77
C GLY A 946 1.13 -32.91 -7.54
N ARG A 947 0.05 -32.13 -7.41
CA ARG A 947 -0.08 -31.10 -6.35
C ARG A 947 -0.02 -31.71 -4.95
N ALA A 948 0.80 -31.16 -4.07
CA ALA A 948 0.99 -31.62 -2.71
C ALA A 948 0.53 -30.56 -1.69
N VAL A 949 -0.10 -31.02 -0.61
CA VAL A 949 -0.48 -30.22 0.57
C VAL A 949 0.71 -30.06 1.51
N ASN A 950 1.56 -31.09 1.64
CA ASN A 950 2.80 -31.03 2.42
C ASN A 950 3.82 -32.06 1.90
N ALA A 951 5.11 -31.83 2.10
CA ALA A 951 6.16 -32.82 1.84
C ALA A 951 7.27 -32.79 2.89
N VAL A 952 7.88 -33.95 3.12
CA VAL A 952 8.96 -34.13 4.09
C VAL A 952 10.05 -34.99 3.48
N PHE A 953 11.31 -34.56 3.59
CA PHE A 953 12.47 -35.35 3.19
C PHE A 953 12.95 -36.24 4.35
N SER A 954 13.48 -37.41 4.02
CA SER A 954 14.23 -38.21 5.01
C SER A 954 15.53 -37.50 5.40
N ARG A 955 16.04 -37.79 6.60
CA ARG A 955 17.24 -37.15 7.14
C ARG A 955 18.50 -37.49 6.35
N ASP A 956 18.56 -38.70 5.78
CA ASP A 956 19.61 -39.15 4.86
C ASP A 956 19.48 -38.54 3.44
N ARG A 957 18.40 -37.80 3.17
CA ARG A 957 18.12 -37.07 1.93
C ARG A 957 17.92 -37.96 0.71
N THR A 958 17.67 -39.25 0.92
CA THR A 958 17.47 -40.21 -0.17
C THR A 958 15.99 -40.35 -0.55
N LYS A 959 15.07 -40.03 0.37
CA LYS A 959 13.62 -40.17 0.18
C LYS A 959 12.86 -38.85 0.37
N LEU A 960 11.75 -38.72 -0.33
CA LEU A 960 10.77 -37.65 -0.20
C LEU A 960 9.37 -38.24 -0.03
N ALA A 961 8.70 -37.91 1.07
CA ALA A 961 7.27 -38.18 1.25
C ALA A 961 6.45 -36.97 0.81
N LEU A 962 5.40 -37.22 0.04
CA LEU A 962 4.45 -36.22 -0.45
C LEU A 962 3.04 -36.58 -0.02
N ASN A 963 2.34 -35.63 0.57
CA ASN A 963 0.91 -35.72 0.84
C ASN A 963 0.14 -34.87 -0.19
N SER A 964 -0.70 -35.48 -1.01
CA SER A 964 -1.57 -34.80 -2.00
C SER A 964 -3.01 -34.61 -1.52
N GLY A 965 -3.27 -34.72 -0.22
CA GLY A 965 -4.58 -34.58 0.43
C GLY A 965 -5.36 -35.89 0.53
N ASN A 966 -5.38 -36.68 -0.55
CA ASN A 966 -6.04 -37.99 -0.58
C ASN A 966 -5.06 -39.17 -0.69
N THR A 967 -3.82 -38.90 -1.04
CA THR A 967 -2.77 -39.91 -1.17
C THR A 967 -1.51 -39.42 -0.50
N VAL A 968 -0.77 -40.36 0.08
CA VAL A 968 0.61 -40.13 0.52
C VAL A 968 1.51 -41.02 -0.32
N SER A 969 2.58 -40.46 -0.88
CA SER A 969 3.55 -41.21 -1.71
C SER A 969 4.97 -40.97 -1.23
N VAL A 970 5.83 -41.98 -1.39
CA VAL A 970 7.27 -41.90 -1.08
C VAL A 970 8.08 -42.13 -2.34
N TRP A 971 9.05 -41.25 -2.56
CA TRP A 971 9.87 -41.19 -3.77
C TRP A 971 11.33 -41.31 -3.41
N ASP A 972 12.09 -42.00 -4.27
CA ASP A 972 13.54 -41.99 -4.25
C ASP A 972 14.03 -40.74 -4.99
N VAL A 973 14.69 -39.85 -4.27
CA VAL A 973 15.15 -38.54 -4.77
C VAL A 973 16.27 -38.72 -5.80
N VAL A 974 17.17 -39.69 -5.59
CA VAL A 974 18.33 -39.93 -6.44
C VAL A 974 17.93 -40.59 -7.75
N ARG A 975 17.08 -41.63 -7.69
CA ARG A 975 16.57 -42.35 -8.86
C ARG A 975 15.43 -41.63 -9.54
N ARG A 976 14.80 -40.67 -8.86
CA ARG A 976 13.63 -39.91 -9.30
C ARG A 976 12.42 -40.81 -9.62
N THR A 977 12.19 -41.82 -8.77
CA THR A 977 11.16 -42.84 -8.96
C THR A 977 10.26 -42.97 -7.74
N LYS A 978 8.95 -43.15 -7.96
CA LYS A 978 7.99 -43.44 -6.89
C LYS A 978 8.20 -44.86 -6.36
N GLU A 979 8.45 -45.00 -5.07
CA GLU A 979 8.65 -46.30 -4.41
C GLU A 979 7.37 -46.87 -3.82
N ALA A 980 6.52 -46.02 -3.26
CA ALA A 980 5.27 -46.42 -2.64
C ALA A 980 4.21 -45.31 -2.68
N GLU A 981 2.94 -45.71 -2.59
CA GLU A 981 1.78 -44.82 -2.57
C GLU A 981 0.66 -45.49 -1.77
N TRP A 982 -0.01 -44.70 -0.95
CA TRP A 982 -1.12 -45.10 -0.09
C TRP A 982 -2.29 -44.15 -0.27
N ALA A 983 -3.51 -44.68 -0.32
CA ALA A 983 -4.73 -43.89 -0.23
C ALA A 983 -5.00 -43.59 1.25
N VAL A 984 -4.79 -42.34 1.65
CA VAL A 984 -5.04 -41.86 3.00
C VAL A 984 -5.84 -40.56 2.88
N PRO A 985 -7.17 -40.65 2.84
CA PRO A 985 -8.04 -39.48 2.76
C PRO A 985 -7.84 -38.57 3.97
N GLU A 986 -7.81 -37.26 3.76
CA GLU A 986 -7.70 -36.25 4.82
C GLU A 986 -6.45 -36.39 5.70
N ALA A 987 -5.36 -36.91 5.12
CA ALA A 987 -4.04 -36.82 5.74
C ALA A 987 -3.64 -35.36 5.90
N HIS A 988 -3.27 -34.95 7.11
CA HIS A 988 -2.94 -33.55 7.42
C HIS A 988 -1.51 -33.35 7.97
N ALA A 989 -0.88 -34.38 8.53
CA ALA A 989 0.54 -34.34 8.91
C ALA A 989 1.26 -35.64 8.54
N ILE A 990 2.52 -35.54 8.13
CA ILE A 990 3.38 -36.67 7.74
C ILE A 990 4.79 -36.50 8.31
N ALA A 991 5.50 -37.61 8.57
CA ALA A 991 6.93 -37.61 8.93
C ALA A 991 7.63 -38.87 8.41
N LEU A 992 8.92 -38.76 8.08
CA LEU A 992 9.76 -39.90 7.64
C LEU A 992 10.83 -40.24 8.68
N SER A 993 11.17 -41.52 8.81
CA SER A 993 12.39 -41.92 9.54
C SER A 993 13.65 -41.43 8.83
N ALA A 994 14.77 -41.43 9.55
CA ALA A 994 16.04 -40.92 9.01
C ALA A 994 16.47 -41.60 7.69
N ASP A 995 16.22 -42.90 7.55
CA ASP A 995 16.48 -43.72 6.37
C ASP A 995 15.30 -43.79 5.37
N GLY A 996 14.19 -43.14 5.69
CA GLY A 996 12.94 -43.19 4.92
C GLY A 996 12.26 -44.57 4.88
N ALA A 997 12.64 -45.52 5.74
CA ALA A 997 12.03 -46.85 5.79
C ALA A 997 10.65 -46.87 6.49
N GLN A 998 10.39 -45.88 7.35
CA GLN A 998 9.11 -45.70 8.05
C GLN A 998 8.48 -44.35 7.69
N LEU A 999 7.16 -44.35 7.55
CA LEU A 999 6.35 -43.16 7.29
C LEU A 999 5.26 -43.05 8.36
N ALA A 1000 5.26 -41.97 9.13
CA ALA A 1000 4.16 -41.60 9.99
C ALA A 1000 3.15 -40.75 9.21
N VAL A 1001 1.86 -41.04 9.38
CA VAL A 1001 0.76 -40.27 8.78
C VAL A 1001 -0.31 -40.04 9.84
N ALA A 1002 -0.70 -38.79 10.05
CA ALA A 1002 -1.89 -38.44 10.84
C ALA A 1002 -3.06 -38.11 9.91
N ASP A 1003 -4.18 -38.78 10.18
CA ASP A 1003 -5.46 -38.63 9.50
C ASP A 1003 -6.60 -38.50 10.54
N THR A 1004 -7.85 -38.46 10.08
CA THR A 1004 -9.02 -38.32 10.97
C THR A 1004 -9.22 -39.47 11.95
N GLU A 1005 -8.63 -40.64 11.69
CA GLU A 1005 -8.75 -41.84 12.54
C GLU A 1005 -7.60 -41.98 13.54
N GLY A 1006 -6.58 -41.11 13.44
CA GLY A 1006 -5.43 -41.03 14.33
C GLY A 1006 -4.10 -41.10 13.57
N THR A 1007 -3.02 -41.41 14.28
CA THR A 1007 -1.68 -41.47 13.69
C THR A 1007 -1.27 -42.92 13.42
N ARG A 1008 -0.80 -43.21 12.20
CA ARG A 1008 -0.36 -44.54 11.76
C ARG A 1008 1.08 -44.52 11.30
N ILE A 1009 1.82 -45.56 11.65
CA ILE A 1009 3.18 -45.79 11.16
C ILE A 1009 3.13 -46.86 10.07
N TRP A 1010 3.68 -46.56 8.91
CA TRP A 1010 3.76 -47.43 7.75
C TRP A 1010 5.20 -47.87 7.51
N ASN A 1011 5.39 -49.12 7.12
CA ASN A 1011 6.66 -49.56 6.56
C ASN A 1011 6.63 -49.29 5.04
N VAL A 1012 7.58 -48.50 4.54
CA VAL A 1012 7.59 -48.04 3.15
C VAL A 1012 7.75 -49.21 2.17
N ALA A 1013 8.68 -50.12 2.44
CA ALA A 1013 8.95 -51.27 1.57
C ALA A 1013 7.81 -52.30 1.56
N GLN A 1014 7.20 -52.57 2.72
CA GLN A 1014 6.13 -53.56 2.86
C GLN A 1014 4.74 -53.00 2.56
N ARG A 1015 4.61 -51.67 2.43
CA ARG A 1015 3.36 -50.94 2.13
C ARG A 1015 2.19 -51.29 3.06
N ARG A 1016 2.48 -51.60 4.32
CA ARG A 1016 1.47 -51.95 5.34
C ARG A 1016 1.66 -51.13 6.61
N PRO A 1017 0.59 -50.85 7.37
CA PRO A 1017 0.70 -50.22 8.66
C PRO A 1017 1.37 -51.20 9.64
N VAL A 1018 2.34 -50.70 10.39
CA VAL A 1018 3.08 -51.41 11.43
C VAL A 1018 2.39 -51.23 12.79
N THR A 1019 2.03 -49.98 13.11
CA THR A 1019 1.44 -49.57 14.39
C THR A 1019 0.44 -48.44 14.18
N SER A 1020 -0.59 -48.36 15.03
CA SER A 1020 -1.49 -47.19 15.15
C SER A 1020 -1.36 -46.59 16.55
N LEU A 1021 -1.15 -45.28 16.58
CA LEU A 1021 -0.99 -44.46 17.78
C LEU A 1021 -2.28 -43.67 17.98
N LYS A 1022 -2.87 -43.79 19.16
CA LYS A 1022 -4.16 -43.18 19.53
C LYS A 1022 -4.02 -42.34 20.79
N GLY A 1023 -4.99 -41.46 21.02
CA GLY A 1023 -5.11 -40.69 22.26
C GLY A 1023 -4.54 -39.28 22.22
N TYR A 1024 -4.15 -38.77 21.05
CA TYR A 1024 -3.86 -37.33 20.88
C TYR A 1024 -5.19 -36.54 20.93
N PRO A 1025 -5.32 -35.49 21.77
CA PRO A 1025 -6.53 -34.70 21.88
C PRO A 1025 -6.59 -33.67 20.74
N GLY A 1026 -7.41 -33.93 19.72
CA GLY A 1026 -7.55 -33.05 18.55
C GLY A 1026 -6.72 -33.51 17.36
N ARG A 1027 -6.40 -32.60 16.45
CA ARG A 1027 -5.63 -32.89 15.22
C ARG A 1027 -4.15 -32.48 15.39
N PRO A 1028 -3.20 -33.43 15.34
CA PRO A 1028 -1.78 -33.08 15.38
C PRO A 1028 -1.40 -32.38 14.07
N SER A 1029 -0.91 -31.14 14.17
CA SER A 1029 -0.47 -30.36 13.00
C SER A 1029 0.96 -30.67 12.59
N ALA A 1030 1.76 -31.26 13.49
CA ALA A 1030 3.15 -31.60 13.24
C ALA A 1030 3.52 -32.95 13.86
N LEU A 1031 4.32 -33.71 13.12
CA LEU A 1031 4.87 -35.01 13.50
C LEU A 1031 6.36 -34.99 13.27
N ASP A 1032 7.12 -35.66 14.13
CA ASP A 1032 8.53 -35.96 13.84
C ASP A 1032 8.94 -37.33 14.40
N LEU A 1033 9.75 -38.06 13.64
CA LEU A 1033 10.27 -39.38 14.02
C LEU A 1033 11.70 -39.23 14.52
N SER A 1034 12.03 -39.94 15.60
CA SER A 1034 13.42 -39.98 16.07
C SER A 1034 14.34 -40.60 15.00
N PRO A 1035 15.64 -40.26 14.99
CA PRO A 1035 16.59 -40.77 14.00
C PRO A 1035 16.65 -42.29 13.90
N ASP A 1036 16.44 -42.98 15.02
CA ASP A 1036 16.39 -44.45 15.11
C ASP A 1036 15.02 -45.05 14.77
N GLY A 1037 14.01 -44.22 14.47
CA GLY A 1037 12.65 -44.62 14.15
C GLY A 1037 11.88 -45.26 15.31
N ARG A 1038 12.39 -45.17 16.55
CA ARG A 1038 11.75 -45.80 17.72
C ARG A 1038 10.71 -44.92 18.39
N ARG A 1039 10.76 -43.61 18.18
CA ARG A 1039 9.86 -42.64 18.81
C ARG A 1039 9.19 -41.77 17.77
N LEU A 1040 7.93 -41.43 18.05
CA LEU A 1040 7.19 -40.41 17.33
C LEU A 1040 6.80 -39.32 18.32
N ALA A 1041 7.06 -38.06 17.98
CA ALA A 1041 6.53 -36.90 18.67
C ALA A 1041 5.41 -36.27 17.82
N ALA A 1042 4.34 -35.82 18.47
CA ALA A 1042 3.26 -35.05 17.85
C ALA A 1042 2.91 -33.81 18.67
N GLY A 1043 2.63 -32.72 17.95
CA GLY A 1043 2.15 -31.45 18.50
C GLY A 1043 1.15 -30.79 17.54
N GLY A 1044 0.32 -29.88 18.06
CA GLY A 1044 -0.78 -29.27 17.29
C GLY A 1044 -1.99 -28.90 18.15
N GLU A 1045 -3.20 -29.04 17.58
CA GLU A 1045 -4.45 -28.72 18.26
C GLU A 1045 -4.55 -29.50 19.58
N GLY A 1046 -5.05 -28.85 20.63
CA GLY A 1046 -5.17 -29.46 21.97
C GLY A 1046 -4.05 -29.07 22.94
N ASP A 1047 -3.13 -28.19 22.53
CA ASP A 1047 -2.09 -27.59 23.38
C ASP A 1047 -1.27 -28.63 24.15
N VAL A 1048 -1.01 -29.79 23.53
CA VAL A 1048 -0.26 -30.89 24.14
C VAL A 1048 0.81 -31.41 23.21
N LEU A 1049 1.98 -31.68 23.80
CA LEU A 1049 3.02 -32.48 23.19
C LEU A 1049 2.88 -33.92 23.67
N MET A 1050 2.83 -34.87 22.74
CA MET A 1050 2.83 -36.29 23.07
C MET A 1050 3.95 -37.02 22.35
N VAL A 1051 4.57 -37.96 23.06
CA VAL A 1051 5.61 -38.84 22.50
C VAL A 1051 5.24 -40.31 22.74
N TRP A 1052 5.33 -41.11 21.69
CA TRP A 1052 5.05 -42.55 21.71
C TRP A 1052 6.29 -43.37 21.37
N ASP A 1053 6.34 -44.57 21.92
CA ASP A 1053 7.20 -45.63 21.45
C ASP A 1053 6.52 -46.34 20.27
N VAL A 1054 7.18 -46.36 19.11
CA VAL A 1054 6.62 -46.83 17.84
C VAL A 1054 6.38 -48.34 17.85
N ALA A 1055 7.23 -49.11 18.55
CA ALA A 1055 7.15 -50.57 18.56
C ALA A 1055 5.99 -51.07 19.43
N SER A 1056 5.78 -50.47 20.59
CA SER A 1056 4.73 -50.86 21.55
C SER A 1056 3.42 -50.11 21.36
N GLY A 1057 3.46 -48.94 20.69
CA GLY A 1057 2.33 -48.02 20.58
C GLY A 1057 1.96 -47.33 21.90
N GLN A 1058 2.77 -47.51 22.95
CA GLN A 1058 2.54 -46.92 24.26
C GLN A 1058 3.03 -45.46 24.28
N ARG A 1059 2.30 -44.62 25.02
CA ARG A 1059 2.69 -43.25 25.27
C ARG A 1059 3.83 -43.22 26.28
N VAL A 1060 4.93 -42.59 25.92
CA VAL A 1060 6.15 -42.47 26.73
C VAL A 1060 6.13 -41.18 27.55
N ALA A 1061 5.59 -40.10 26.98
CA ALA A 1061 5.39 -38.87 27.73
C ALA A 1061 4.26 -38.00 27.17
N GLU A 1062 3.84 -37.04 27.99
CA GLU A 1062 2.81 -36.04 27.72
C GLU A 1062 3.19 -34.75 28.45
N GLU A 1063 3.19 -33.62 27.74
CA GLU A 1063 3.40 -32.29 28.31
C GLU A 1063 2.24 -31.38 27.86
N ALA A 1064 1.49 -30.84 28.82
CA ALA A 1064 0.35 -29.95 28.58
C ALA A 1064 0.81 -28.48 28.37
N ASP A 1065 -0.12 -27.63 27.92
CA ASP A 1065 0.10 -26.20 27.61
C ASP A 1065 1.26 -25.95 26.63
N THR A 1066 1.50 -26.92 25.73
CA THR A 1066 2.60 -26.93 24.77
C THR A 1066 2.05 -27.09 23.36
N TRP A 1067 1.63 -25.97 22.75
CA TRP A 1067 1.43 -25.88 21.29
C TRP A 1067 2.80 -25.82 20.63
N GLY A 1068 3.11 -26.64 19.61
CA GLY A 1068 4.42 -26.50 18.94
C GLY A 1068 4.79 -27.51 17.87
N LEU A 1069 5.87 -27.19 17.14
CA LEU A 1069 6.55 -28.08 16.19
C LEU A 1069 7.60 -28.92 16.94
N PRO A 1070 7.38 -30.24 17.15
CA PRO A 1070 8.40 -31.11 17.70
C PRO A 1070 9.49 -31.37 16.65
N THR A 1071 10.77 -31.30 17.04
CA THR A 1071 11.89 -31.69 16.17
C THR A 1071 12.94 -32.44 16.95
N PHE A 1072 13.27 -33.67 16.56
CA PHE A 1072 14.28 -34.50 17.19
C PHE A 1072 15.70 -34.08 16.79
N ALA A 1073 16.54 -33.91 17.80
CA ALA A 1073 17.97 -33.74 17.62
C ALA A 1073 18.59 -34.98 16.94
N PRO A 1074 19.73 -34.84 16.23
CA PRO A 1074 20.39 -35.97 15.57
C PRO A 1074 20.80 -37.11 16.52
N ASP A 1075 20.98 -36.81 17.81
CA ASP A 1075 21.30 -37.81 18.83
C ASP A 1075 20.12 -38.72 19.21
N GLY A 1076 18.89 -38.38 18.80
CA GLY A 1076 17.65 -39.10 19.09
C GLY A 1076 17.21 -39.08 20.55
N LYS A 1077 17.94 -38.37 21.41
CA LYS A 1077 17.64 -38.24 22.84
C LYS A 1077 16.94 -36.93 23.15
N HIS A 1078 17.32 -35.85 22.48
CA HIS A 1078 16.74 -34.54 22.72
C HIS A 1078 15.68 -34.19 21.67
N LEU A 1079 14.65 -33.47 22.11
CA LEU A 1079 13.56 -32.95 21.29
C LEU A 1079 13.47 -31.44 21.49
N ALA A 1080 13.61 -30.66 20.43
CA ALA A 1080 13.25 -29.26 20.47
C ALA A 1080 11.74 -29.12 20.33
N VAL A 1081 11.16 -28.27 21.17
CA VAL A 1081 9.73 -27.96 21.17
C VAL A 1081 9.58 -26.46 21.25
N PHE A 1082 8.87 -25.88 20.28
CA PHE A 1082 8.64 -24.44 20.21
C PHE A 1082 7.20 -24.13 20.51
N GLY A 1083 6.94 -23.40 21.60
CA GLY A 1083 5.58 -22.92 21.91
C GLY A 1083 5.50 -21.42 22.08
N TYR A 1084 4.33 -20.93 22.51
CA TYR A 1084 4.03 -19.50 22.67
C TYR A 1084 5.03 -18.72 23.54
N SER A 1085 5.73 -19.42 24.45
CA SER A 1085 6.71 -18.83 25.36
C SER A 1085 8.18 -18.97 24.91
N GLY A 1086 8.44 -19.58 23.76
CA GLY A 1086 9.77 -19.80 23.19
C GLY A 1086 10.12 -21.28 22.96
N ALA A 1087 11.39 -21.52 22.63
CA ALA A 1087 11.95 -22.85 22.38
C ALA A 1087 12.38 -23.53 23.68
N THR A 1088 12.12 -24.84 23.82
CA THR A 1088 12.60 -25.66 24.92
C THR A 1088 13.25 -26.94 24.37
N LEU A 1089 14.36 -27.36 24.96
CA LEU A 1089 14.97 -28.65 24.71
C LEU A 1089 14.47 -29.62 25.78
N TRP A 1090 13.87 -30.70 25.32
CA TRP A 1090 13.19 -31.66 26.17
C TRP A 1090 13.84 -33.03 26.00
N ASP A 1091 14.02 -33.74 27.12
CA ASP A 1091 14.42 -35.15 27.12
C ASP A 1091 13.19 -35.99 27.48
N PRO A 1092 12.71 -36.85 26.55
CA PRO A 1092 11.56 -37.71 26.77
C PRO A 1092 11.69 -38.72 27.90
N GLU A 1093 12.91 -39.12 28.26
CA GLU A 1093 13.14 -40.19 29.25
C GLU A 1093 13.13 -39.68 30.69
N ASN A 1094 13.41 -38.40 30.89
CA ASN A 1094 13.68 -37.82 32.22
C ASN A 1094 12.61 -36.76 32.58
N SER A 1095 11.34 -37.15 32.43
CA SER A 1095 10.10 -36.35 32.45
C SER A 1095 9.78 -35.55 33.73
N SER A 1096 10.77 -35.20 34.55
CA SER A 1096 10.57 -34.38 35.76
C SER A 1096 11.28 -33.01 35.73
N ARG A 1097 12.10 -32.71 34.72
CA ARG A 1097 12.73 -31.39 34.48
C ARG A 1097 13.41 -31.37 33.11
N GLY A 1098 13.17 -30.36 32.28
CA GLY A 1098 13.99 -30.11 31.09
C GLY A 1098 15.48 -30.07 31.46
N ILE A 1099 16.30 -30.89 30.81
CA ILE A 1099 17.72 -31.13 31.16
C ILE A 1099 18.55 -29.85 31.09
N SER A 1100 18.20 -29.00 30.13
CA SER A 1100 18.51 -27.59 30.11
C SER A 1100 17.21 -26.92 29.70
N GLY A 1101 16.54 -26.27 30.64
CA GLY A 1101 15.60 -25.26 30.20
C GLY A 1101 16.41 -24.24 29.41
N PHE A 1102 16.11 -24.06 28.13
CA PHE A 1102 16.20 -22.74 27.50
C PHE A 1102 15.25 -21.81 28.30
N THR A 1103 15.55 -21.60 29.59
CA THR A 1103 14.64 -20.99 30.55
C THR A 1103 14.69 -19.50 30.27
N ARG A 1104 13.62 -18.99 29.66
CA ARG A 1104 13.44 -17.57 29.33
C ARG A 1104 14.56 -17.00 28.45
N LEU A 1105 14.74 -17.54 27.25
CA LEU A 1105 15.31 -16.70 26.19
C LEU A 1105 14.30 -15.59 25.87
N GLY A 1106 14.80 -14.36 25.78
CA GLY A 1106 14.04 -13.11 25.86
C GLY A 1106 12.65 -13.12 25.23
N ARG A 1107 11.71 -12.51 25.94
CA ARG A 1107 10.30 -12.27 25.62
C ARG A 1107 10.06 -11.42 24.35
N GLY A 1108 10.97 -11.41 23.37
CA GLY A 1108 10.95 -10.42 22.29
C GLY A 1108 11.77 -10.70 21.03
N MET A 1109 12.23 -11.93 20.75
CA MET A 1109 12.94 -12.23 19.48
C MET A 1109 12.09 -13.01 18.47
N LEU A 1110 11.21 -13.89 18.95
CA LEU A 1110 10.18 -14.59 18.17
C LEU A 1110 8.77 -14.39 18.80
N ALA A 1111 8.64 -13.51 19.79
CA ALA A 1111 7.50 -13.46 20.71
C ALA A 1111 6.17 -12.98 20.08
N ASP A 1112 6.21 -12.46 18.86
CA ASP A 1112 5.03 -11.96 18.15
C ASP A 1112 4.48 -12.94 17.09
N SER A 1113 5.16 -14.08 16.84
CA SER A 1113 4.72 -15.06 15.83
C SER A 1113 5.16 -16.49 16.17
N SER A 1114 4.25 -17.48 16.06
CA SER A 1114 4.61 -18.90 16.14
C SER A 1114 5.62 -19.26 15.03
N PRO A 1115 6.70 -20.01 15.31
CA PRO A 1115 7.60 -20.46 14.25
C PRO A 1115 6.85 -21.39 13.29
N ALA A 1116 7.04 -21.16 11.99
CA ALA A 1116 6.43 -21.93 10.92
C ALA A 1116 7.24 -23.20 10.61
N THR A 1117 8.55 -23.22 10.90
CA THR A 1117 9.43 -24.36 10.59
C THR A 1117 10.74 -24.36 11.41
N THR A 1118 11.30 -25.56 11.66
CA THR A 1118 12.48 -25.78 12.51
C THR A 1118 13.35 -26.92 11.99
N ALA A 1119 14.68 -26.81 12.14
CA ALA A 1119 15.63 -27.85 11.71
C ALA A 1119 16.95 -27.84 12.49
N PHE A 1120 17.38 -29.00 12.99
CA PHE A 1120 18.72 -29.17 13.57
C PHE A 1120 19.80 -29.30 12.50
N SER A 1121 20.99 -28.75 12.78
CA SER A 1121 22.19 -29.04 12.01
C SER A 1121 22.56 -30.54 12.14
N PRO A 1122 23.27 -31.12 11.15
CA PRO A 1122 23.62 -32.55 11.17
C PRO A 1122 24.45 -32.98 12.39
N ASP A 1123 25.30 -32.08 12.89
CA ASP A 1123 26.14 -32.28 14.08
C ASP A 1123 25.39 -32.01 15.40
N GLY A 1124 24.14 -31.51 15.34
CA GLY A 1124 23.32 -31.19 16.50
C GLY A 1124 23.76 -29.94 17.25
N ARG A 1125 24.73 -29.19 16.74
CA ARG A 1125 25.25 -27.98 17.37
C ARG A 1125 24.28 -26.81 17.29
N PHE A 1126 23.61 -26.67 16.16
CA PHE A 1126 22.69 -25.57 15.88
C PHE A 1126 21.27 -26.06 15.69
N LEU A 1127 20.33 -25.24 16.14
CA LEU A 1127 18.92 -25.36 15.85
C LEU A 1127 18.48 -24.11 15.09
N ALA A 1128 18.08 -24.27 13.83
CA ALA A 1128 17.48 -23.20 13.05
C ALA A 1128 15.97 -23.18 13.29
N ALA A 1129 15.41 -21.98 13.46
CA ALA A 1129 13.97 -21.76 13.54
C ALA A 1129 13.59 -20.52 12.73
N ALA A 1130 12.45 -20.59 12.04
CA ALA A 1130 11.92 -19.46 11.29
C ALA A 1130 10.40 -19.36 11.45
N GLY A 1131 9.86 -18.13 11.38
CA GLY A 1131 8.45 -17.83 11.58
C GLY A 1131 7.91 -16.81 10.57
N GLU A 1132 6.80 -16.16 10.91
CA GLU A 1132 6.14 -15.17 10.06
C GLU A 1132 6.88 -13.83 9.96
N ASN A 1133 7.94 -13.63 10.76
CA ASN A 1133 8.71 -12.39 10.82
C ASN A 1133 9.83 -12.27 9.77
N ASN A 1134 9.82 -13.12 8.73
CA ASN A 1134 10.78 -13.15 7.62
C ASN A 1134 12.26 -13.39 8.01
N THR A 1135 12.53 -13.78 9.27
CA THR A 1135 13.90 -14.02 9.77
C THR A 1135 14.13 -15.48 10.11
N VAL A 1136 15.40 -15.89 10.08
CA VAL A 1136 15.83 -17.21 10.56
C VAL A 1136 16.77 -17.04 11.74
N VAL A 1137 16.43 -17.64 12.88
CA VAL A 1137 17.27 -17.58 14.08
C VAL A 1137 18.02 -18.89 14.23
N LEU A 1138 19.34 -18.80 14.39
CA LEU A 1138 20.22 -19.93 14.70
C LEU A 1138 20.49 -19.93 16.21
N PHE A 1139 20.14 -21.02 16.88
CA PHE A 1139 20.38 -21.23 18.30
C PHE A 1139 21.56 -22.17 18.52
N ASP A 1140 22.45 -21.82 19.44
CA ASP A 1140 23.48 -22.72 19.93
C ASP A 1140 22.88 -23.65 20.99
N VAL A 1141 22.88 -24.95 20.70
CA VAL A 1141 22.25 -25.98 21.55
C VAL A 1141 23.02 -26.20 22.85
N VAL A 1142 24.34 -26.00 22.84
CA VAL A 1142 25.21 -26.19 24.01
C VAL A 1142 25.12 -25.00 24.95
N ASN A 1143 25.20 -23.79 24.41
CA ASN A 1143 25.22 -22.56 25.19
C ASN A 1143 23.82 -22.04 25.55
N GLY A 1144 22.78 -22.55 24.90
CA GLY A 1144 21.41 -22.26 25.26
C GLY A 1144 20.94 -20.87 24.84
N GLY A 1145 21.52 -20.25 23.80
CA GLY A 1145 21.24 -18.87 23.40
C GLY A 1145 21.30 -18.64 21.88
N PRO A 1146 20.82 -17.47 21.39
CA PRO A 1146 20.89 -17.14 19.97
C PRO A 1146 22.36 -16.98 19.55
N TRP A 1147 22.73 -17.68 18.49
CA TRP A 1147 24.06 -17.61 17.89
C TRP A 1147 24.13 -16.52 16.81
N ALA A 1148 23.10 -16.44 15.95
CA ALA A 1148 22.91 -15.39 14.95
C ALA A 1148 21.43 -15.32 14.51
N THR A 1149 21.02 -14.16 13.99
CA THR A 1149 19.75 -13.93 13.29
C THR A 1149 20.07 -13.59 11.84
N LEU A 1150 19.46 -14.32 10.91
CA LEU A 1150 19.65 -14.16 9.48
C LEU A 1150 18.49 -13.37 8.90
N THR A 1151 18.79 -12.24 8.28
CA THR A 1151 17.81 -11.33 7.67
C THR A 1151 18.06 -11.23 6.17
N GLY A 1152 17.01 -11.37 5.36
CA GLY A 1152 17.12 -11.18 3.90
C GLY A 1152 15.90 -11.63 3.11
N HIS A 1153 15.08 -12.53 3.66
CA HIS A 1153 13.75 -12.80 3.11
C HIS A 1153 12.81 -11.60 3.29
N THR A 1154 11.94 -11.39 2.31
CA THR A 1154 10.88 -10.36 2.32
C THR A 1154 9.49 -10.94 2.59
N GLY A 1155 9.40 -12.27 2.74
CA GLY A 1155 8.20 -12.99 3.16
C GLY A 1155 8.52 -14.12 4.16
N PRO A 1156 7.49 -14.76 4.74
CA PRO A 1156 7.66 -15.79 5.77
C PRO A 1156 8.51 -16.96 5.29
N VAL A 1157 9.37 -17.52 6.14
CA VAL A 1157 10.21 -18.65 5.76
C VAL A 1157 9.49 -19.95 6.05
N HIS A 1158 9.30 -20.78 5.03
CA HIS A 1158 8.47 -21.98 5.10
C HIS A 1158 9.29 -23.28 5.15
N SER A 1159 10.53 -23.28 4.67
CA SER A 1159 11.39 -24.48 4.65
C SER A 1159 12.84 -24.16 4.99
N LEU A 1160 13.48 -25.04 5.74
CA LEU A 1160 14.88 -24.97 6.18
C LEU A 1160 15.61 -26.27 5.82
N ALA A 1161 16.79 -26.18 5.20
CA ALA A 1161 17.58 -27.33 4.81
C ALA A 1161 19.07 -27.14 5.09
N TRP A 1162 19.63 -27.95 5.98
CA TRP A 1162 21.08 -27.96 6.22
C TRP A 1162 21.81 -28.80 5.16
N ASN A 1163 23.00 -28.36 4.74
CA ASN A 1163 23.90 -29.19 3.93
C ASN A 1163 24.55 -30.30 4.79
N HIS A 1164 25.37 -31.18 4.21
CA HIS A 1164 25.79 -32.43 4.88
C HIS A 1164 26.72 -32.20 6.07
N ASP A 1165 27.60 -31.21 5.97
CA ASP A 1165 28.59 -30.86 6.99
C ASP A 1165 28.10 -29.77 7.96
N GLY A 1166 26.90 -29.21 7.74
CA GLY A 1166 26.34 -28.12 8.55
C GLY A 1166 26.97 -26.75 8.28
N SER A 1167 27.83 -26.61 7.26
CA SER A 1167 28.46 -25.33 6.91
C SER A 1167 27.54 -24.36 6.16
N ARG A 1168 26.41 -24.86 5.63
CA ARG A 1168 25.40 -24.06 4.94
C ARG A 1168 23.98 -24.42 5.35
N LEU A 1169 23.13 -23.41 5.35
CA LEU A 1169 21.70 -23.53 5.54
C LEU A 1169 21.00 -22.91 4.33
N ALA A 1170 20.18 -23.68 3.63
CA ALA A 1170 19.28 -23.15 2.61
C ALA A 1170 17.90 -22.87 3.21
N THR A 1171 17.30 -21.74 2.84
CA THR A 1171 16.00 -21.30 3.34
C THR A 1171 15.11 -20.91 2.17
N ALA A 1172 13.86 -21.38 2.18
CA ALA A 1172 12.86 -21.01 1.16
C ALA A 1172 11.78 -20.13 1.78
N GLY A 1173 11.58 -18.95 1.19
CA GLY A 1173 10.65 -17.92 1.67
C GLY A 1173 9.40 -17.76 0.83
N GLY A 1174 8.38 -17.17 1.44
CA GLY A 1174 7.11 -16.83 0.81
C GLY A 1174 7.23 -15.72 -0.25
N ASP A 1175 8.41 -15.11 -0.33
CA ASP A 1175 8.84 -14.19 -1.37
C ASP A 1175 9.28 -14.86 -2.67
N GLY A 1176 9.21 -16.20 -2.75
CA GLY A 1176 9.61 -16.96 -3.94
C GLY A 1176 11.12 -17.04 -4.13
N THR A 1177 11.90 -16.86 -3.06
CA THR A 1177 13.36 -16.95 -3.09
C THR A 1177 13.87 -18.12 -2.25
N ILE A 1178 14.99 -18.70 -2.69
CA ILE A 1178 15.81 -19.61 -1.89
C ILE A 1178 17.15 -18.91 -1.64
N ILE A 1179 17.49 -18.74 -0.35
CA ILE A 1179 18.76 -18.15 0.09
C ILE A 1179 19.63 -19.24 0.70
N GLU A 1180 20.86 -19.36 0.23
CA GLU A 1180 21.89 -20.18 0.87
C GLU A 1180 22.75 -19.32 1.79
N TRP A 1181 22.67 -19.57 3.09
CA TRP A 1181 23.47 -18.91 4.12
C TRP A 1181 24.70 -19.73 4.44
N SER A 1182 25.86 -19.08 4.54
CA SER A 1182 26.97 -19.65 5.30
C SER A 1182 26.65 -19.60 6.78
N THR A 1183 26.98 -20.65 7.51
CA THR A 1183 26.85 -20.70 8.97
C THR A 1183 28.20 -20.56 9.67
N ALA A 1184 29.27 -20.32 8.91
CA ALA A 1184 30.61 -20.09 9.41
C ALA A 1184 31.03 -18.64 9.11
N PRO A 1185 31.26 -17.79 10.13
CA PRO A 1185 31.65 -16.39 9.90
C PRO A 1185 32.87 -16.23 8.99
N ASP A 1186 33.89 -17.09 9.10
CA ASP A 1186 35.11 -16.99 8.28
C ASP A 1186 34.86 -17.18 6.78
N GLN A 1187 33.91 -18.05 6.42
CA GLN A 1187 33.48 -18.23 5.03
C GLN A 1187 32.70 -17.01 4.55
N ALA A 1188 31.76 -16.49 5.37
CA ALA A 1188 31.02 -15.28 5.06
C ALA A 1188 31.96 -14.07 4.89
N ILE A 1189 32.97 -13.92 5.76
CA ILE A 1189 33.99 -12.87 5.67
C ILE A 1189 34.78 -13.01 4.37
N SER A 1190 35.19 -14.22 4.00
CA SER A 1190 35.92 -14.45 2.75
C SER A 1190 35.09 -14.05 1.53
N GLN A 1191 33.80 -14.40 1.52
CA GLN A 1191 32.86 -14.00 0.47
C GLN A 1191 32.68 -12.48 0.42
N LEU A 1192 32.47 -11.83 1.57
CA LEU A 1192 32.32 -10.38 1.67
C LEU A 1192 33.60 -9.62 1.27
N CYS A 1193 34.78 -10.14 1.61
CA CYS A 1193 36.07 -9.58 1.20
C CYS A 1193 36.30 -9.71 -0.30
N GLN A 1194 35.89 -10.83 -0.91
CA GLN A 1194 35.90 -10.98 -2.36
C GLN A 1194 34.95 -9.97 -3.02
N MET A 1195 33.72 -9.81 -2.49
CA MET A 1195 32.78 -8.79 -2.97
C MET A 1195 33.33 -7.38 -2.85
N LEU A 1196 34.00 -7.03 -1.73
CA LEU A 1196 34.68 -5.74 -1.57
C LEU A 1196 35.77 -5.52 -2.62
N ALA A 1197 36.53 -6.56 -2.96
CA ALA A 1197 37.61 -6.47 -3.94
C ALA A 1197 37.11 -6.36 -5.40
N GLU A 1198 36.02 -7.06 -5.73
CA GLU A 1198 35.46 -7.13 -7.09
C GLU A 1198 34.50 -5.97 -7.38
N ASP A 1199 33.61 -5.63 -6.44
CA ASP A 1199 32.48 -4.71 -6.68
C ASP A 1199 32.67 -3.32 -6.07
N PHE A 1200 33.57 -3.18 -5.09
CA PHE A 1200 33.84 -1.94 -4.36
C PHE A 1200 35.32 -1.53 -4.34
N PRO A 1201 36.05 -1.56 -5.47
CA PRO A 1201 37.47 -1.23 -5.50
C PRO A 1201 37.68 0.28 -5.30
N ASN A 1202 37.90 0.71 -4.06
CA ASN A 1202 38.32 2.09 -3.78
C ASN A 1202 39.81 2.27 -4.05
N HIS A 1203 40.17 3.09 -5.03
CA HIS A 1203 41.57 3.44 -5.35
C HIS A 1203 42.21 4.40 -4.31
N ASP A 1204 41.41 5.09 -3.49
CA ASP A 1204 41.88 6.15 -2.58
C ASP A 1204 41.86 5.80 -1.08
N GLN A 1205 41.64 4.52 -0.72
CA GLN A 1205 41.72 4.09 0.69
C GLN A 1205 42.67 2.90 0.86
N PRO A 1206 43.42 2.83 1.98
CA PRO A 1206 44.32 1.73 2.24
C PRO A 1206 43.54 0.41 2.15
N ARG A 1207 44.11 -0.60 1.47
CA ARG A 1207 43.57 -1.97 1.46
C ARG A 1207 43.09 -2.30 2.86
N VAL A 1208 41.80 -2.61 2.95
CA VAL A 1208 41.10 -2.94 4.19
C VAL A 1208 41.94 -3.98 4.95
N THR A 1209 42.60 -3.54 6.02
CA THR A 1209 43.57 -4.36 6.79
C THR A 1209 42.90 -5.58 7.41
N THR A 1210 41.56 -5.54 7.48
CA THR A 1210 40.66 -6.59 7.97
C THR A 1210 40.47 -7.76 7.00
N CYS A 1211 40.64 -7.61 5.67
CA CYS A 1211 40.56 -8.74 4.72
C CYS A 1211 41.89 -9.52 4.56
N THR A 1212 42.95 -9.07 5.25
CA THR A 1212 44.28 -9.69 5.24
C THR A 1212 44.64 -10.40 6.54
N ARG A 1213 43.71 -10.48 7.50
CA ARG A 1213 43.94 -11.06 8.84
C ARG A 1213 43.48 -12.49 8.95
#